data_AF-A0A3C1DV37-F1
#
_entry.id   AF-A0A3C1DV37-F1
#
_cell.length_a   1.000
_cell.length_b   1.000
_cell.length_c   1.000
_cell.angle_alpha   90.00
_cell.angle_beta   90.00
_cell.angle_gamma   90.00
#
_symmetry.space_group_name_H-M   'P 1'
#
loop_
_entity.id
_entity.type
_entity.pdbx_description
1 polymer ?
#
loop_
_entity_poly.entity_id
_entity_poly.type
_entity_poly.pdbx_seq_one_letter_code
_entity_poly.pdbx_strand_id
1 'polypeptide(L)'
;MSDEATCPVTGAREALAGTSNRDWWPEQIDLRPLLANNAAADPLGAQFDYKAAFSALDLSEVKKDIDEVMTTSQDWWPADYGHYGPLFIRMAWHSAGTYRVSDGRGGGGGGTQRYAPLNSWPDNANLDKARRLLWPVKQKYGRALSWADLMILAGNVALESMGFATFGFGGGRRDVWEPEDINWGREAQWLGDARYTGDRELDDPLGAVQMGLIYVNPQGPGGNPDPVAAARDIRETFARMAMNDEETVALIAGGHTFGKTHGAADPDKFVGREPEGAALAEAGLGWHNSFGTGAGDDTITSGLEGPWTPTPTTWDNSYLELLFKYEWEQTTSPAGAVQWSAKGVQDADLAPDAHDATKKQAPIMLTTDLSLRFDPAYEAISRRFLANPDQFADAFARAWFKLTHRDMGPVARYAGAEVPAEALIWQDPVPAVDHPLIDAADIAALKTAVLASGPSGSQFVSVAWAAAASFRGTDKRGGANGARIRLAPQKDWAVNDPATVATVVSALERVQQDFNAAAAGGKQVSLADLIVLAGTAAVEQAAKAAGVEISVGFTPGRTDATQELTDAESFAVLEPHFDGFRNYLASGQSVPAEHLLVERAALLTLTPPETAVLVGGLRVLGTNTGGSSQGVFTSRAGQLTNDYFVNGLDNSVTWSATGTDEQSFEGRDRATGQVRWTASRVDMAFISNSQLRGLAEVYGSDDAQEAFVKAFAAAWTKVMELDRFDL
;
A
#
# COMPACT_ATOMS: atom_id res chain seq x y z
N MET A 1 -35.18 13.93 8.70
CA MET A 1 -34.97 15.39 8.63
C MET A 1 -33.50 15.59 8.89
N SER A 2 -32.73 15.71 7.82
CA SER A 2 -31.28 15.86 7.81
C SER A 2 -30.95 17.35 7.79
N ASP A 3 -30.19 17.82 8.77
CA ASP A 3 -29.51 19.11 8.68
C ASP A 3 -28.34 18.95 7.70
N GLU A 4 -28.61 19.27 6.44
CA GLU A 4 -27.59 19.49 5.42
C GLU A 4 -26.71 20.67 5.85
N ALA A 5 -25.41 20.43 5.94
CA ALA A 5 -24.40 21.47 5.99
C ALA A 5 -24.47 22.29 4.69
N THR A 6 -25.29 23.34 4.72
CA THR A 6 -25.41 24.30 3.64
C THR A 6 -24.13 25.12 3.58
N CYS A 7 -23.38 24.96 2.48
CA CYS A 7 -22.29 25.84 2.10
C CYS A 7 -22.80 27.30 2.12
N PRO A 8 -22.23 28.23 2.92
CA PRO A 8 -22.77 29.56 3.12
C PRO A 8 -22.39 30.54 1.99
N VAL A 9 -22.50 30.10 0.73
CA VAL A 9 -22.38 30.96 -0.45
C VAL A 9 -23.69 30.91 -1.23
N THR A 10 -24.61 31.81 -0.89
CA THR A 10 -25.87 32.08 -1.58
C THR A 10 -25.68 32.86 -2.88
N GLY A 11 -24.88 32.30 -3.78
CA GLY A 11 -24.76 32.72 -5.16
C GLY A 11 -24.51 31.49 -6.00
N ALA A 12 -25.52 31.04 -6.74
CA ALA A 12 -25.42 29.90 -7.62
C ALA A 12 -24.22 30.08 -8.58
N ARG A 13 -23.09 29.45 -8.25
CA ARG A 13 -22.25 28.87 -9.30
C ARG A 13 -23.10 27.72 -9.82
N GLU A 14 -23.60 27.83 -11.04
CA GLU A 14 -23.99 26.65 -11.80
C GLU A 14 -22.79 25.70 -11.74
N ALA A 15 -22.86 24.67 -10.89
CA ALA A 15 -21.84 23.67 -10.86
C ALA A 15 -21.85 23.03 -12.25
N LEU A 16 -20.70 23.05 -12.94
CA LEU A 16 -20.48 22.17 -14.10
C LEU A 16 -20.76 20.69 -13.73
N ALA A 17 -20.65 20.36 -12.43
CA ALA A 17 -21.06 19.09 -11.86
C ALA A 17 -22.58 19.05 -11.61
N GLY A 18 -23.31 18.48 -12.57
CA GLY A 18 -24.66 17.97 -12.34
C GLY A 18 -24.62 16.61 -11.62
N THR A 19 -25.81 16.05 -11.37
CA THR A 19 -25.98 14.69 -10.82
C THR A 19 -25.23 13.65 -11.67
N SER A 20 -24.44 12.80 -11.03
CA SER A 20 -23.69 11.69 -11.62
C SER A 20 -24.46 10.37 -11.57
N ASN A 21 -24.00 9.35 -12.30
CA ASN A 21 -24.61 8.01 -12.24
C ASN A 21 -24.59 7.42 -10.82
N ARG A 22 -23.57 7.71 -10.02
CA ARG A 22 -23.48 7.22 -8.62
C ARG A 22 -24.52 7.85 -7.70
N ASP A 23 -25.00 9.05 -8.01
CA ASP A 23 -26.07 9.67 -7.23
C ASP A 23 -27.42 8.98 -7.49
N TRP A 24 -27.64 8.48 -8.71
CA TRP A 24 -28.83 7.70 -9.07
C TRP A 24 -28.74 6.24 -8.61
N TRP A 25 -27.53 5.65 -8.70
CA TRP A 25 -27.26 4.25 -8.39
C TRP A 25 -26.01 4.12 -7.51
N PRO A 26 -26.13 4.37 -6.19
CA PRO A 26 -24.99 4.34 -5.26
C PRO A 26 -24.26 2.99 -5.22
N GLU A 27 -25.02 1.89 -5.36
CA GLU A 27 -24.53 0.51 -5.35
C GLU A 27 -24.00 0.04 -6.73
N GLN A 28 -23.90 0.92 -7.72
CA GLN A 28 -23.35 0.54 -9.03
C GLN A 28 -21.87 0.17 -8.91
N ILE A 29 -21.47 -0.98 -9.50
CA ILE A 29 -20.07 -1.39 -9.62
C ILE A 29 -19.25 -0.25 -10.23
N ASP A 30 -18.18 0.13 -9.54
CA ASP A 30 -17.27 1.20 -9.95
C ASP A 30 -15.98 0.62 -10.52
N LEU A 31 -15.73 0.85 -11.82
CA LEU A 31 -14.52 0.37 -12.50
C LEU A 31 -13.38 1.40 -12.50
N ARG A 32 -13.59 2.60 -11.95
CA ARG A 32 -12.56 3.65 -11.91
C ARG A 32 -11.27 3.22 -11.20
N PRO A 33 -11.28 2.39 -10.14
CA PRO A 33 -10.04 1.87 -9.54
C PRO A 33 -9.13 1.12 -10.53
N LEU A 34 -9.70 0.54 -11.60
CA LEU A 34 -8.94 -0.17 -12.65
C LEU A 34 -8.34 0.76 -13.72
N LEU A 35 -8.64 2.05 -13.64
CA LEU A 35 -8.17 3.09 -14.56
C LEU A 35 -7.23 4.09 -13.88
N ALA A 36 -7.01 3.93 -12.57
CA ALA A 36 -6.14 4.79 -11.77
C ALA A 36 -4.69 4.71 -12.24
N ASN A 37 -4.01 5.86 -12.28
CA ASN A 37 -2.63 6.04 -12.70
C ASN A 37 -2.32 5.39 -14.06
N ASN A 38 -3.30 5.41 -14.97
CA ASN A 38 -3.11 4.85 -16.30
C ASN A 38 -2.01 5.59 -17.07
N ALA A 39 -1.37 4.87 -18.00
CA ALA A 39 -0.24 5.39 -18.77
C ALA A 39 -0.57 6.63 -19.62
N ALA A 40 -1.85 6.89 -19.93
CA ALA A 40 -2.26 8.08 -20.66
C ALA A 40 -2.28 9.35 -19.80
N ALA A 41 -2.35 9.21 -18.46
CA ALA A 41 -2.25 10.30 -17.50
C ALA A 41 -0.80 10.61 -17.08
N ASP A 42 0.19 9.78 -17.44
CA ASP A 42 1.59 9.99 -17.09
C ASP A 42 2.29 10.98 -18.05
N PRO A 43 2.62 12.22 -17.62
CA PRO A 43 3.31 13.21 -18.44
C PRO A 43 4.75 12.83 -18.79
N LEU A 44 5.36 11.84 -18.12
CA LEU A 44 6.70 11.36 -18.44
C LEU A 44 6.68 10.30 -19.56
N GLY A 45 5.51 9.72 -19.82
CA GLY A 45 5.28 8.74 -20.87
C GLY A 45 5.77 7.33 -20.53
N ALA A 46 5.15 6.33 -21.17
CA ALA A 46 5.37 4.91 -20.87
C ALA A 46 6.82 4.40 -21.07
N GLN A 47 7.66 5.14 -21.81
CA GLN A 47 9.04 4.75 -22.11
C GLN A 47 10.07 5.33 -21.10
N PHE A 48 9.63 6.13 -20.13
CA PHE A 48 10.52 6.72 -19.14
C PHE A 48 10.91 5.71 -18.05
N ASP A 49 12.19 5.34 -18.01
CA ASP A 49 12.77 4.54 -16.94
C ASP A 49 13.26 5.45 -15.79
N TYR A 50 12.44 5.52 -14.74
CA TYR A 50 12.77 6.29 -13.55
C TYR A 50 13.95 5.71 -12.77
N LYS A 51 14.09 4.38 -12.69
CA LYS A 51 15.17 3.74 -11.92
C LYS A 51 16.52 4.10 -12.52
N ALA A 52 16.64 4.06 -13.86
CA ALA A 52 17.83 4.51 -14.57
C ALA A 52 18.07 6.02 -14.39
N ALA A 53 17.03 6.85 -14.48
CA ALA A 53 17.16 8.30 -14.30
C ALA A 53 17.62 8.67 -12.88
N PHE A 54 17.06 8.06 -11.85
CA PHE A 54 17.46 8.25 -10.45
C PHE A 54 18.89 7.76 -10.21
N SER A 55 19.26 6.59 -10.75
CA SER A 55 20.61 6.03 -10.58
C SER A 55 21.70 6.89 -11.22
N ALA A 56 21.34 7.78 -12.15
CA ALA A 56 22.27 8.73 -12.78
C ALA A 56 22.46 10.03 -11.97
N LEU A 57 21.71 10.26 -10.88
CA LEU A 57 21.89 11.41 -10.00
C LEU A 57 23.19 11.30 -9.19
N ASP A 58 23.86 12.44 -8.98
CA ASP A 58 24.81 12.58 -7.89
C ASP A 58 24.03 12.73 -6.58
N LEU A 59 23.79 11.61 -5.90
CA LEU A 59 23.02 11.60 -4.65
C LEU A 59 23.69 12.46 -3.57
N SER A 60 25.02 12.58 -3.57
CA SER A 60 25.73 13.43 -2.60
C SER A 60 25.45 14.91 -2.83
N GLU A 61 25.35 15.35 -4.10
CA GLU A 61 24.96 16.71 -4.45
C GLU A 61 23.49 16.99 -4.09
N VAL A 62 22.60 16.04 -4.36
CA VAL A 62 21.17 16.15 -3.99
C VAL A 62 21.01 16.32 -2.47
N LYS A 63 21.68 15.47 -1.68
CA LYS A 63 21.64 15.54 -0.21
C LYS A 63 22.20 16.87 0.30
N LYS A 64 23.26 17.39 -0.31
CA LYS A 64 23.82 18.71 0.03
C LYS A 64 22.84 19.85 -0.23
N ASP A 65 22.13 19.85 -1.35
CA ASP A 65 21.14 20.90 -1.64
C ASP A 65 19.93 20.82 -0.71
N ILE A 66 19.53 19.62 -0.30
CA ILE A 66 18.50 19.43 0.73
C ILE A 66 18.96 20.03 2.05
N ASP A 67 20.21 19.78 2.46
CA ASP A 67 20.81 20.35 3.67
C ASP A 67 20.90 21.89 3.63
N GLU A 68 21.22 22.46 2.46
CA GLU A 68 21.18 23.90 2.24
C GLU A 68 19.76 24.46 2.41
N VAL A 69 18.73 23.80 1.88
CA VAL A 69 17.33 24.19 2.12
C VAL A 69 16.98 24.11 3.61
N MET A 70 17.43 23.06 4.32
CA MET A 70 17.13 22.87 5.75
C MET A 70 17.67 23.99 6.63
N THR A 71 18.82 24.54 6.30
CA THR A 71 19.52 25.56 7.09
C THR A 71 19.33 26.99 6.55
N THR A 72 18.63 27.15 5.43
CA THR A 72 18.30 28.45 4.83
C THR A 72 16.84 28.81 5.10
N SER A 73 16.59 29.40 6.28
CA SER A 73 15.28 29.87 6.69
C SER A 73 14.66 30.83 5.67
N GLN A 74 13.37 30.65 5.40
CA GLN A 74 12.57 31.48 4.50
C GLN A 74 11.61 32.37 5.28
N ASP A 75 11.53 33.65 4.92
CA ASP A 75 10.70 34.63 5.64
C ASP A 75 9.21 34.26 5.66
N TRP A 76 8.71 33.58 4.63
CA TRP A 76 7.31 33.17 4.53
C TRP A 76 6.97 31.94 5.38
N TRP A 77 7.98 31.24 5.91
CA TRP A 77 7.81 30.13 6.84
C TRP A 77 9.10 29.94 7.66
N PRO A 78 9.41 30.78 8.65
CA PRO A 78 10.70 30.75 9.34
C PRO A 78 11.01 29.39 9.97
N ALA A 79 12.26 28.93 9.87
CA ALA A 79 12.69 27.66 10.46
C ALA A 79 12.78 27.74 11.98
N ASP A 80 12.09 26.85 12.69
CA ASP A 80 12.27 26.67 14.14
C ASP A 80 13.75 26.36 14.43
N TYR A 81 14.32 27.04 15.42
CA TYR A 81 15.73 26.86 15.83
C TYR A 81 16.73 27.09 14.68
N GLY A 82 16.32 27.76 13.60
CA GLY A 82 17.11 27.94 12.38
C GLY A 82 17.29 26.66 11.55
N HIS A 83 16.47 25.62 11.74
CA HIS A 83 16.64 24.33 11.07
C HIS A 83 15.30 23.65 10.74
N TYR A 84 15.01 23.39 9.45
CA TYR A 84 13.78 22.69 9.05
C TYR A 84 13.80 21.17 9.24
N GLY A 85 14.93 20.60 9.67
CA GLY A 85 15.09 19.15 9.84
C GLY A 85 13.90 18.45 10.53
N PRO A 86 13.45 18.88 11.72
CA PRO A 86 12.31 18.25 12.38
C PRO A 86 11.01 18.30 11.56
N LEU A 87 10.76 19.38 10.82
CA LEU A 87 9.61 19.50 9.91
C LEU A 87 9.71 18.50 8.74
N PHE A 88 10.90 18.26 8.20
CA PHE A 88 11.12 17.28 7.14
C PHE A 88 11.07 15.83 7.64
N ILE A 89 11.51 15.56 8.88
CA ILE A 89 11.28 14.26 9.53
C ILE A 89 9.78 13.98 9.63
N ARG A 90 9.00 14.95 10.14
CA ARG A 90 7.53 14.83 10.20
C ARG A 90 6.94 14.62 8.80
N MET A 91 7.37 15.36 7.79
CA MET A 91 6.87 15.20 6.42
C MET A 91 7.11 13.77 5.89
N ALA A 92 8.32 13.23 6.05
CA ALA A 92 8.67 11.88 5.63
C ALA A 92 7.90 10.81 6.43
N TRP A 93 7.80 10.98 7.77
CA TRP A 93 6.99 10.16 8.66
C TRP A 93 5.53 10.10 8.19
N HIS A 94 4.89 11.25 7.95
CA HIS A 94 3.50 11.32 7.49
C HIS A 94 3.31 10.81 6.07
N SER A 95 4.34 10.93 5.21
CA SER A 95 4.28 10.39 3.85
C SER A 95 4.26 8.87 3.90
N ALA A 96 5.12 8.25 4.70
CA ALA A 96 5.21 6.80 4.84
C ALA A 96 4.14 6.21 5.77
N GLY A 97 3.65 7.01 6.72
CA GLY A 97 2.83 6.60 7.85
C GLY A 97 1.38 6.27 7.54
N THR A 98 0.92 6.34 6.30
CA THR A 98 -0.47 6.00 5.92
C THR A 98 -0.65 4.54 5.48
N TYR A 99 0.46 3.79 5.38
CA TYR A 99 0.48 2.41 4.89
C TYR A 99 -0.32 1.45 5.79
N ARG A 100 -1.01 0.46 5.21
CA ARG A 100 -1.73 -0.57 5.96
C ARG A 100 -1.41 -1.96 5.44
N VAL A 101 -1.17 -2.91 6.34
CA VAL A 101 -0.77 -4.29 5.97
C VAL A 101 -1.86 -5.06 5.24
N SER A 102 -3.12 -4.75 5.51
CA SER A 102 -4.31 -5.45 5.01
C SER A 102 -4.43 -5.42 3.49
N ASP A 103 -4.18 -4.28 2.86
CA ASP A 103 -4.23 -4.13 1.39
C ASP A 103 -2.98 -3.49 0.78
N GLY A 104 -1.98 -3.15 1.60
CA GLY A 104 -0.72 -2.55 1.17
C GLY A 104 -0.87 -1.12 0.64
N ARG A 105 -2.05 -0.50 0.78
CA ARG A 105 -2.33 0.88 0.31
C ARG A 105 -1.83 1.92 1.32
N GLY A 106 -1.71 3.16 0.87
CA GLY A 106 -1.01 4.21 1.60
C GLY A 106 0.50 4.07 1.47
N GLY A 107 1.25 4.78 2.32
CA GLY A 107 2.71 4.78 2.28
C GLY A 107 3.30 5.87 1.37
N GLY A 108 4.64 5.89 1.32
CA GLY A 108 5.42 6.92 0.64
C GLY A 108 5.70 6.63 -0.83
N GLY A 109 5.33 5.45 -1.33
CA GLY A 109 5.77 4.88 -2.60
C GLY A 109 5.32 5.62 -3.86
N GLY A 110 4.25 6.42 -3.78
CA GLY A 110 3.71 7.21 -4.90
C GLY A 110 3.81 8.73 -4.72
N GLY A 111 4.24 9.21 -3.54
CA GLY A 111 4.26 10.64 -3.23
C GLY A 111 2.86 11.28 -3.11
N THR A 112 1.86 10.48 -2.72
CA THR A 112 0.42 10.84 -2.68
C THR A 112 0.07 11.90 -1.63
N GLN A 113 0.96 12.19 -0.67
CA GLN A 113 0.81 13.33 0.25
C GLN A 113 0.66 14.69 -0.48
N ARG A 114 1.02 14.75 -1.77
CA ARG A 114 0.82 15.93 -2.63
C ARG A 114 -0.62 16.12 -3.11
N TYR A 115 -1.47 15.09 -3.04
CA TYR A 115 -2.82 15.08 -3.57
C TYR A 115 -3.87 14.92 -2.46
N ALA A 116 -5.12 15.24 -2.78
CA ALA A 116 -6.26 14.95 -1.93
C ALA A 116 -6.41 13.43 -1.67
N PRO A 117 -7.00 13.00 -0.55
CA PRO A 117 -7.33 13.83 0.61
C PRO A 117 -6.10 14.12 1.50
N LEU A 118 -4.97 13.41 1.29
CA LEU A 118 -3.82 13.45 2.19
C LEU A 118 -3.19 14.85 2.30
N ASN A 119 -3.16 15.63 1.22
CA ASN A 119 -2.63 16.99 1.25
C ASN A 119 -3.40 17.94 2.19
N SER A 120 -4.60 17.53 2.63
CA SER A 120 -5.56 18.34 3.39
C SER A 120 -6.07 17.66 4.66
N TRP A 121 -5.55 16.49 5.01
CA TRP A 121 -5.82 15.88 6.31
C TRP A 121 -5.37 16.81 7.45
N PRO A 122 -6.15 16.92 8.55
CA PRO A 122 -5.77 17.73 9.70
C PRO A 122 -4.36 17.41 10.23
N ASP A 123 -4.00 16.12 10.28
CA ASP A 123 -2.70 15.70 10.78
C ASP A 123 -1.55 16.06 9.82
N ASN A 124 -1.85 16.44 8.58
CA ASN A 124 -0.89 16.94 7.60
C ASN A 124 -0.81 18.47 7.53
N ALA A 125 -1.44 19.17 8.50
CA ALA A 125 -1.37 20.62 8.61
C ALA A 125 0.08 21.13 8.51
N ASN A 126 0.26 22.18 7.70
CA ASN A 126 1.53 22.82 7.36
C ASN A 126 2.59 21.97 6.64
N LEU A 127 2.30 20.70 6.29
CA LEU A 127 3.18 19.92 5.41
C LEU A 127 3.14 20.37 3.95
N ASP A 128 2.13 21.16 3.56
CA ASP A 128 2.15 21.93 2.31
C ASP A 128 3.32 22.91 2.26
N LYS A 129 3.67 23.56 3.39
CA LYS A 129 4.85 24.41 3.53
C LYS A 129 6.14 23.60 3.41
N ALA A 130 6.21 22.46 4.09
CA ALA A 130 7.36 21.54 4.03
C ALA A 130 7.65 21.10 2.57
N ARG A 131 6.63 20.65 1.85
CA ARG A 131 6.78 20.28 0.43
C ARG A 131 7.17 21.47 -0.45
N ARG A 132 6.63 22.66 -0.15
CA ARG A 132 6.97 23.89 -0.89
C ARG A 132 8.43 24.31 -0.70
N LEU A 133 9.00 24.13 0.49
CA LEU A 133 10.42 24.40 0.76
C LEU A 133 11.35 23.54 -0.11
N LEU A 134 10.95 22.31 -0.43
CA LEU A 134 11.73 21.38 -1.26
C LEU A 134 11.54 21.57 -2.78
N TRP A 135 10.65 22.45 -3.21
CA TRP A 135 10.43 22.72 -4.63
C TRP A 135 11.71 23.11 -5.39
N PRO A 136 12.59 23.99 -4.88
CA PRO A 136 13.84 24.33 -5.58
C PRO A 136 14.73 23.11 -5.86
N VAL A 137 14.79 22.14 -4.94
CA VAL A 137 15.52 20.87 -5.14
C VAL A 137 14.85 20.05 -6.23
N LYS A 138 13.53 19.85 -6.15
CA LYS A 138 12.76 19.16 -7.20
C LYS A 138 12.94 19.81 -8.57
N GLN A 139 12.95 21.14 -8.62
CA GLN A 139 13.11 21.93 -9.82
C GLN A 139 14.51 21.73 -10.44
N LYS A 140 15.56 21.71 -9.61
CA LYS A 140 16.95 21.50 -10.04
C LYS A 140 17.15 20.11 -10.67
N TYR A 141 16.63 19.06 -10.03
CA TYR A 141 16.87 17.67 -10.45
C TYR A 141 15.79 17.09 -11.39
N GLY A 142 14.67 17.80 -11.56
CA GLY A 142 13.65 17.48 -12.56
C GLY A 142 13.12 16.05 -12.45
N ARG A 143 12.94 15.38 -13.60
CA ARG A 143 12.35 14.02 -13.67
C ARG A 143 13.22 12.91 -13.07
N ALA A 144 14.51 13.17 -12.85
CA ALA A 144 15.43 12.18 -12.29
C ALA A 144 15.22 12.00 -10.77
N LEU A 145 14.60 12.98 -10.10
CA LEU A 145 14.24 12.91 -8.69
C LEU A 145 12.71 13.05 -8.56
N SER A 146 12.01 11.97 -8.23
CA SER A 146 10.57 12.03 -7.96
C SER A 146 10.29 12.78 -6.66
N TRP A 147 9.07 13.30 -6.51
CA TRP A 147 8.64 13.84 -5.23
C TRP A 147 8.53 12.75 -4.17
N ALA A 148 8.12 11.54 -4.55
CA ALA A 148 8.06 10.39 -3.65
C ALA A 148 9.43 10.10 -3.00
N ASP A 149 10.51 10.06 -3.78
CA ASP A 149 11.87 9.88 -3.24
C ASP A 149 12.36 11.12 -2.51
N LEU A 150 12.10 12.34 -3.02
CA LEU A 150 12.55 13.58 -2.39
C LEU A 150 11.96 13.78 -0.99
N MET A 151 10.68 13.48 -0.77
CA MET A 151 10.06 13.65 0.55
C MET A 151 10.70 12.73 1.59
N ILE A 152 10.99 11.49 1.23
CA ILE A 152 11.65 10.52 2.13
C ILE A 152 13.12 10.89 2.33
N LEU A 153 13.84 11.18 1.24
CA LEU A 153 15.25 11.56 1.30
C LEU A 153 15.46 12.80 2.17
N ALA A 154 14.56 13.78 2.12
CA ALA A 154 14.62 14.96 2.98
C ALA A 154 14.54 14.61 4.47
N GLY A 155 13.71 13.63 4.86
CA GLY A 155 13.68 13.11 6.23
C GLY A 155 14.97 12.40 6.64
N ASN A 156 15.56 11.60 5.74
CA ASN A 156 16.85 10.96 5.99
C ASN A 156 17.99 11.98 6.17
N VAL A 157 18.10 12.96 5.25
CA VAL A 157 19.13 14.00 5.34
C VAL A 157 18.93 14.85 6.60
N ALA A 158 17.68 15.12 6.99
CA ALA A 158 17.38 15.81 8.25
C ALA A 158 17.93 15.06 9.47
N LEU A 159 17.68 13.75 9.57
CA LEU A 159 18.24 12.92 10.65
C LEU A 159 19.78 12.97 10.66
N GLU A 160 20.41 12.81 9.50
CA GLU A 160 21.88 12.81 9.36
C GLU A 160 22.50 14.17 9.74
N SER A 161 21.92 15.28 9.27
CA SER A 161 22.38 16.64 9.55
C SER A 161 22.32 16.98 11.05
N MET A 162 21.37 16.38 11.78
CA MET A 162 21.18 16.57 13.22
C MET A 162 21.93 15.53 14.07
N GLY A 163 22.79 14.70 13.45
CA GLY A 163 23.71 13.80 14.15
C GLY A 163 23.25 12.35 14.31
N PHE A 164 22.15 11.94 13.65
CA PHE A 164 21.70 10.55 13.65
C PHE A 164 22.16 9.80 12.39
N ALA A 165 22.87 8.69 12.56
CA ALA A 165 23.26 7.84 11.43
C ALA A 165 22.09 6.96 11.00
N THR A 166 21.56 7.18 9.79
CA THR A 166 20.50 6.33 9.24
C THR A 166 21.06 4.97 8.80
N PHE A 167 20.18 3.96 8.69
CA PHE A 167 20.57 2.63 8.19
C PHE A 167 20.97 2.65 6.70
N GLY A 168 20.46 3.63 5.96
CA GLY A 168 20.70 3.85 4.53
C GLY A 168 19.45 4.39 3.82
N PHE A 169 19.51 4.46 2.49
CA PHE A 169 18.43 4.97 1.66
C PHE A 169 18.39 4.28 0.28
N GLY A 170 17.19 3.88 -0.15
CA GLY A 170 16.92 3.44 -1.52
C GLY A 170 15.89 4.33 -2.21
N GLY A 171 16.26 4.91 -3.35
CA GLY A 171 15.32 5.53 -4.29
C GLY A 171 14.66 4.51 -5.20
N GLY A 172 13.82 4.98 -6.13
CA GLY A 172 13.09 4.13 -7.09
C GLY A 172 11.56 4.27 -7.01
N ARG A 173 11.04 5.18 -6.17
CA ARG A 173 9.61 5.49 -6.09
C ARG A 173 9.20 6.36 -7.27
N ARG A 174 8.29 5.87 -8.11
CA ARG A 174 7.74 6.67 -9.22
C ARG A 174 6.64 7.58 -8.70
N ASP A 175 6.64 8.83 -9.15
CA ASP A 175 5.51 9.74 -8.90
C ASP A 175 4.24 9.22 -9.57
N VAL A 176 3.12 9.41 -8.87
CA VAL A 176 1.78 9.28 -9.44
C VAL A 176 1.20 10.67 -9.79
N TRP A 177 0.14 10.68 -10.59
CA TRP A 177 -0.39 11.91 -11.23
C TRP A 177 -1.83 12.23 -10.85
N GLU A 178 -2.46 11.40 -10.05
CA GLU A 178 -3.79 11.61 -9.50
C GLU A 178 -3.87 11.00 -8.09
N PRO A 179 -4.85 11.40 -7.26
CA PRO A 179 -5.07 10.79 -5.96
C PRO A 179 -5.46 9.32 -6.09
N GLU A 180 -5.05 8.52 -5.10
CA GLU A 180 -5.52 7.14 -4.99
C GLU A 180 -6.88 7.10 -4.29
N ASP A 181 -7.85 6.41 -4.90
CA ASP A 181 -9.16 6.17 -4.31
C ASP A 181 -9.06 5.03 -3.28
N ILE A 182 -8.74 5.39 -2.04
CA ILE A 182 -8.56 4.47 -0.91
C ILE A 182 -9.73 4.64 0.06
N ASN A 183 -10.29 3.53 0.52
CA ASN A 183 -11.25 3.54 1.63
C ASN A 183 -10.54 3.87 2.96
N TRP A 184 -10.49 5.16 3.29
CA TRP A 184 -9.93 5.68 4.55
C TRP A 184 -10.89 5.59 5.76
N GLY A 185 -12.13 5.11 5.54
CA GLY A 185 -13.20 5.10 6.52
C GLY A 185 -14.50 5.70 5.98
N ARG A 186 -15.59 5.52 6.73
CA ARG A 186 -16.96 5.93 6.34
C ARG A 186 -17.40 7.27 6.94
N GLU A 187 -16.53 7.92 7.69
CA GLU A 187 -16.85 9.17 8.38
C GLU A 187 -17.15 10.30 7.41
N ALA A 188 -18.16 11.10 7.74
CA ALA A 188 -18.52 12.30 6.98
C ALA A 188 -17.77 13.57 7.44
N GLN A 189 -16.95 13.47 8.50
CA GLN A 189 -16.24 14.59 9.12
C GLN A 189 -14.81 14.19 9.48
N TRP A 190 -13.89 15.14 9.35
CA TRP A 190 -12.53 14.99 9.86
C TRP A 190 -12.52 14.76 11.37
N LEU A 191 -11.56 13.96 11.83
CA LEU A 191 -11.40 13.53 13.22
C LEU A 191 -12.60 12.76 13.80
N GLY A 192 -13.54 12.30 12.97
CA GLY A 192 -14.56 11.35 13.37
C GLY A 192 -13.97 9.95 13.63
N ASP A 193 -14.59 9.20 14.54
CA ASP A 193 -14.18 7.87 15.00
C ASP A 193 -15.25 6.79 14.81
N ALA A 194 -16.16 6.97 13.84
CA ALA A 194 -17.25 6.03 13.54
C ALA A 194 -16.77 4.76 12.81
N ARG A 195 -15.74 4.12 13.37
CA ARG A 195 -14.95 3.00 12.84
C ARG A 195 -14.62 1.92 13.87
N TYR A 196 -15.28 1.99 15.02
CA TYR A 196 -15.10 1.01 16.08
C TYR A 196 -16.39 0.20 16.27
N THR A 197 -16.22 -1.08 16.61
CA THR A 197 -17.29 -1.95 17.10
C THR A 197 -16.91 -2.57 18.44
N GLY A 198 -17.88 -3.17 19.14
CA GLY A 198 -17.64 -3.90 20.39
C GLY A 198 -16.88 -3.10 21.45
N ASP A 199 -15.87 -3.74 22.05
CA ASP A 199 -14.92 -3.10 22.98
C ASP A 199 -13.77 -2.43 22.21
N ARG A 200 -14.10 -1.43 21.38
CA ARG A 200 -13.13 -0.62 20.65
C ARG A 200 -12.24 -1.43 19.68
N GLU A 201 -12.85 -2.37 19.00
CA GLU A 201 -12.27 -3.11 17.88
C GLU A 201 -12.32 -2.24 16.63
N LEU A 202 -11.17 -1.87 16.09
CA LEU A 202 -11.06 -1.00 14.91
C LEU A 202 -11.48 -1.78 13.65
N ASP A 203 -12.36 -1.20 12.83
CA ASP A 203 -12.87 -1.82 11.61
C ASP A 203 -11.73 -2.12 10.62
N ASP A 204 -11.70 -3.34 10.08
CA ASP A 204 -10.81 -3.67 8.96
C ASP A 204 -11.28 -2.96 7.68
N PRO A 205 -10.35 -2.43 6.85
CA PRO A 205 -8.90 -2.61 6.88
C PRO A 205 -8.14 -1.42 7.50
N LEU A 206 -8.79 -0.58 8.32
CA LEU A 206 -8.29 0.75 8.70
C LEU A 206 -7.05 0.69 9.58
N GLY A 207 -6.15 1.68 9.43
CA GLY A 207 -4.89 1.78 10.18
C GLY A 207 -4.80 2.91 11.19
N ALA A 208 -5.85 3.74 11.32
CA ALA A 208 -5.86 4.93 12.17
C ALA A 208 -7.15 5.03 12.99
N VAL A 209 -7.07 5.64 14.18
CA VAL A 209 -8.18 5.73 15.13
C VAL A 209 -9.26 6.75 14.75
N GLN A 210 -8.93 7.71 13.90
CA GLN A 210 -9.82 8.78 13.46
C GLN A 210 -9.54 9.16 12.01
N MET A 211 -10.58 9.63 11.32
CA MET A 211 -10.45 10.09 9.93
C MET A 211 -9.53 11.31 9.86
N GLY A 212 -8.50 11.26 9.03
CA GLY A 212 -7.57 12.38 8.86
C GLY A 212 -6.39 12.42 9.83
N LEU A 213 -6.21 11.39 10.67
CA LEU A 213 -4.99 11.14 11.44
C LEU A 213 -4.12 10.08 10.77
N ILE A 214 -2.81 10.12 11.02
CA ILE A 214 -1.88 9.09 10.54
C ILE A 214 -2.04 7.80 11.35
N TYR A 215 -2.01 7.88 12.69
CA TYR A 215 -2.12 6.73 13.60
C TYR A 215 -3.18 6.95 14.68
N VAL A 216 -2.82 7.75 15.69
CA VAL A 216 -3.57 7.91 16.94
C VAL A 216 -3.79 9.38 17.27
N ASN A 217 -4.75 9.66 18.15
CA ASN A 217 -4.95 11.02 18.66
C ASN A 217 -3.87 11.37 19.69
N PRO A 218 -3.10 12.45 19.51
CA PRO A 218 -2.01 12.81 20.43
C PRO A 218 -2.48 13.21 21.83
N GLN A 219 -3.76 13.59 21.99
CA GLN A 219 -4.37 13.90 23.28
C GLN A 219 -4.91 12.66 23.99
N GLY A 220 -4.95 11.50 23.32
CA GLY A 220 -5.50 10.23 23.80
C GLY A 220 -6.86 9.87 23.17
N PRO A 221 -7.40 8.66 23.42
CA PRO A 221 -8.58 8.15 22.72
C PRO A 221 -9.81 9.06 22.88
N GLY A 222 -10.37 9.53 21.75
CA GLY A 222 -11.50 10.49 21.76
C GLY A 222 -11.17 11.83 22.43
N GLY A 223 -9.89 12.18 22.56
CA GLY A 223 -9.41 13.35 23.30
C GLY A 223 -9.31 13.16 24.82
N ASN A 224 -9.54 11.95 25.35
CA ASN A 224 -9.37 11.64 26.77
C ASN A 224 -7.88 11.40 27.09
N PRO A 225 -7.27 12.17 28.02
CA PRO A 225 -5.85 12.11 28.32
C PRO A 225 -5.48 10.91 29.21
N ASP A 226 -5.74 9.70 28.72
CA ASP A 226 -5.36 8.43 29.36
C ASP A 226 -4.20 7.78 28.60
N PRO A 227 -2.96 7.81 29.14
CA PRO A 227 -1.80 7.22 28.51
C PRO A 227 -1.87 5.70 28.33
N VAL A 228 -2.56 4.99 29.22
CA VAL A 228 -2.68 3.52 29.13
C VAL A 228 -3.68 3.14 28.04
N ALA A 229 -4.81 3.86 27.95
CA ALA A 229 -5.75 3.66 26.87
C ALA A 229 -5.16 4.05 25.50
N ALA A 230 -4.35 5.12 25.46
CA ALA A 230 -3.62 5.53 24.25
C ALA A 230 -2.60 4.47 23.79
N ALA A 231 -1.97 3.74 24.73
CA ALA A 231 -1.05 2.65 24.37
C ALA A 231 -1.72 1.51 23.60
N ARG A 232 -3.02 1.24 23.87
CA ARG A 232 -3.82 0.27 23.09
C ARG A 232 -4.04 0.75 21.65
N ASP A 233 -4.41 2.02 21.50
CA ASP A 233 -4.22 2.88 20.31
C ASP A 233 -2.96 2.57 19.51
N ILE A 234 -1.85 2.92 20.15
CA ILE A 234 -0.53 2.91 19.52
C ILE A 234 -0.22 1.49 19.05
N ARG A 235 -0.42 0.48 19.91
CA ARG A 235 -0.13 -0.92 19.57
C ARG A 235 -0.93 -1.41 18.37
N GLU A 236 -2.24 -1.22 18.39
CA GLU A 236 -3.13 -1.72 17.33
C GLU A 236 -2.80 -1.05 16.00
N THR A 237 -2.70 0.28 15.99
CA THR A 237 -2.46 1.03 14.75
C THR A 237 -1.07 0.77 14.18
N PHE A 238 -0.02 0.75 15.00
CA PHE A 238 1.33 0.43 14.54
C PHE A 238 1.44 -1.02 14.02
N ALA A 239 0.79 -1.99 14.67
CA ALA A 239 0.75 -3.38 14.18
C ALA A 239 0.07 -3.47 12.81
N ARG A 240 -1.06 -2.77 12.61
CA ARG A 240 -1.72 -2.64 11.29
C ARG A 240 -0.87 -1.92 10.24
N MET A 241 0.23 -1.31 10.64
CA MET A 241 1.24 -0.70 9.77
C MET A 241 2.57 -1.45 9.79
N ALA A 242 2.57 -2.73 10.16
CA ALA A 242 3.74 -3.61 10.20
C ALA A 242 4.83 -3.21 11.20
N MET A 243 4.50 -2.53 12.30
CA MET A 243 5.46 -2.19 13.35
C MET A 243 5.13 -2.93 14.64
N ASN A 244 6.12 -3.63 15.20
CA ASN A 244 5.99 -4.28 16.52
C ASN A 244 6.24 -3.29 17.67
N ASP A 245 6.15 -3.74 18.92
CA ASP A 245 6.31 -2.89 20.10
C ASP A 245 7.68 -2.19 20.18
N GLU A 246 8.77 -2.89 19.81
CA GLU A 246 10.13 -2.33 19.83
C GLU A 246 10.33 -1.26 18.76
N GLU A 247 9.88 -1.56 17.53
CA GLU A 247 9.91 -0.61 16.40
C GLU A 247 9.05 0.62 16.70
N THR A 248 7.90 0.42 17.36
CA THR A 248 6.97 1.50 17.75
C THR A 248 7.60 2.44 18.76
N VAL A 249 8.18 1.92 19.85
CA VAL A 249 8.88 2.74 20.85
C VAL A 249 10.06 3.46 20.21
N ALA A 250 10.83 2.77 19.35
CA ALA A 250 11.98 3.36 18.67
C ALA A 250 11.58 4.52 17.74
N LEU A 251 10.51 4.37 16.97
CA LEU A 251 10.00 5.41 16.06
C LEU A 251 9.46 6.62 16.81
N ILE A 252 8.66 6.42 17.86
CA ILE A 252 8.07 7.53 18.63
C ILE A 252 9.18 8.29 19.36
N ALA A 253 10.00 7.59 20.15
CA ALA A 253 11.08 8.23 20.90
C ALA A 253 12.14 8.86 19.98
N GLY A 254 12.48 8.18 18.88
CA GLY A 254 13.47 8.66 17.92
C GLY A 254 12.99 9.90 17.16
N GLY A 255 11.73 9.90 16.71
CA GLY A 255 11.12 11.04 16.04
C GLY A 255 10.95 12.25 16.97
N HIS A 256 10.42 12.02 18.19
CA HIS A 256 10.19 13.08 19.18
C HIS A 256 11.46 13.53 19.93
N THR A 257 12.63 12.97 19.60
CA THR A 257 13.91 13.59 20.00
C THR A 257 14.12 14.95 19.30
N PHE A 258 13.44 15.17 18.17
CA PHE A 258 13.59 16.35 17.34
C PHE A 258 12.36 17.27 17.38
N GLY A 259 12.61 18.57 17.31
CA GLY A 259 11.61 19.61 17.04
C GLY A 259 10.66 19.91 18.20
N LYS A 260 9.46 20.35 17.82
CA LYS A 260 8.40 20.79 18.71
C LYS A 260 7.02 20.60 18.06
N THR A 261 5.98 20.77 18.87
CA THR A 261 4.59 20.95 18.40
C THR A 261 4.22 22.43 18.32
N HIS A 262 3.21 22.78 17.52
CA HIS A 262 2.76 24.16 17.29
C HIS A 262 1.26 24.35 17.57
N GLY A 263 0.95 25.28 18.45
CA GLY A 263 -0.34 25.58 19.05
C GLY A 263 -0.36 26.94 19.72
N ALA A 264 0.19 27.96 19.05
CA ALA A 264 0.35 29.32 19.59
C ALA A 264 -0.98 30.00 19.96
N ALA A 265 -2.08 29.65 19.28
CA ALA A 265 -3.43 30.14 19.58
C ALA A 265 -4.51 29.19 19.07
N ASP A 266 -5.77 29.52 19.41
CA ASP A 266 -6.97 28.76 19.03
C ASP A 266 -7.12 28.61 17.50
N PRO A 267 -6.97 27.38 16.95
CA PRO A 267 -7.03 27.16 15.50
C PRO A 267 -8.38 27.53 14.90
N ASP A 268 -9.49 27.34 15.63
CA ASP A 268 -10.83 27.61 15.12
C ASP A 268 -11.07 29.11 14.86
N LYS A 269 -10.28 29.97 15.50
CA LYS A 269 -10.36 31.42 15.33
C LYS A 269 -9.42 31.94 14.24
N PHE A 270 -8.24 31.34 14.11
CA PHE A 270 -7.14 31.96 13.39
C PHE A 270 -6.68 31.19 12.15
N VAL A 271 -6.96 29.90 12.06
CA VAL A 271 -6.51 29.03 10.97
C VAL A 271 -7.60 28.89 9.91
N GLY A 272 -7.23 29.22 8.66
CA GLY A 272 -8.09 29.10 7.50
C GLY A 272 -8.23 27.68 6.97
N ARG A 273 -8.90 27.55 5.84
CA ARG A 273 -9.17 26.26 5.18
C ARG A 273 -7.88 25.53 4.77
N GLU A 274 -7.93 24.22 4.87
CA GLU A 274 -7.00 23.23 4.30
C GLU A 274 -6.79 23.43 2.79
N PRO A 275 -5.68 22.94 2.18
CA PRO A 275 -5.32 23.25 0.78
C PRO A 275 -6.42 23.05 -0.26
N GLU A 276 -7.19 21.95 -0.21
CA GLU A 276 -8.29 21.71 -1.16
C GLU A 276 -9.51 22.62 -0.93
N GLY A 277 -9.66 23.16 0.28
CA GLY A 277 -10.71 24.12 0.64
C GLY A 277 -10.25 25.59 0.57
N ALA A 278 -8.97 25.83 0.30
CA ALA A 278 -8.35 27.16 0.33
C ALA A 278 -8.72 28.01 -0.89
N ALA A 279 -8.50 29.33 -0.78
CA ALA A 279 -8.69 30.22 -1.91
C ALA A 279 -7.63 29.94 -2.99
N LEU A 280 -7.98 30.13 -4.27
CA LEU A 280 -7.05 29.96 -5.39
C LEU A 280 -5.76 30.81 -5.24
N ALA A 281 -5.87 31.96 -4.56
CA ALA A 281 -4.76 32.85 -4.26
C ALA A 281 -3.69 32.23 -3.34
N GLU A 282 -4.05 31.20 -2.56
CA GLU A 282 -3.09 30.44 -1.73
C GLU A 282 -2.17 29.54 -2.57
N ALA A 283 -2.43 29.42 -3.88
CA ALA A 283 -1.57 28.72 -4.84
C ALA A 283 -1.17 27.30 -4.37
N GLY A 284 -2.17 26.55 -3.89
CA GLY A 284 -2.00 25.17 -3.40
C GLY A 284 -1.44 25.04 -1.98
N LEU A 285 -1.31 26.15 -1.25
CA LEU A 285 -1.13 26.13 0.21
C LEU A 285 -2.49 26.20 0.91
N GLY A 286 -2.50 25.90 2.20
CA GLY A 286 -3.67 25.99 3.07
C GLY A 286 -3.31 26.38 4.50
N TRP A 287 -4.30 26.28 5.40
CA TRP A 287 -4.16 26.60 6.82
C TRP A 287 -3.59 28.01 7.06
N HIS A 288 -4.00 28.98 6.24
CA HIS A 288 -3.56 30.37 6.40
C HIS A 288 -3.85 30.85 7.83
N ASN A 289 -2.82 31.28 8.53
CA ASN A 289 -2.90 31.66 9.93
C ASN A 289 -2.91 33.18 10.08
N SER A 290 -3.98 33.70 10.68
CA SER A 290 -4.20 35.13 10.91
C SER A 290 -3.78 35.60 12.32
N PHE A 291 -3.28 34.70 13.16
CA PHE A 291 -2.75 35.05 14.48
C PHE A 291 -1.35 35.65 14.36
N GLY A 292 -1.13 36.84 14.92
CA GLY A 292 0.17 37.51 14.91
C GLY A 292 0.73 37.65 13.50
N THR A 293 1.91 37.08 13.27
CA THR A 293 2.59 37.00 11.97
C THR A 293 2.14 35.82 11.10
N GLY A 294 1.42 34.85 11.67
CA GLY A 294 0.95 33.64 11.00
C GLY A 294 2.00 32.53 10.88
N ALA A 295 3.25 32.78 11.26
CA ALA A 295 4.37 31.85 11.20
C ALA A 295 5.33 32.11 12.37
N GLY A 296 6.43 31.35 12.44
CA GLY A 296 7.40 31.49 13.52
C GLY A 296 6.79 31.17 14.90
N ASP A 297 6.99 32.05 15.90
CA ASP A 297 6.42 31.91 17.25
C ASP A 297 4.88 31.89 17.26
N ASP A 298 4.22 32.39 16.20
CA ASP A 298 2.77 32.42 16.06
C ASP A 298 2.20 31.20 15.33
N THR A 299 3.02 30.19 15.04
CA THR A 299 2.62 29.01 14.25
C THR A 299 1.56 28.16 14.96
N ILE A 300 0.58 27.68 14.20
CA ILE A 300 -0.47 26.76 14.68
C ILE A 300 -0.53 25.58 13.71
N THR A 301 -0.36 24.36 14.23
CA THR A 301 -0.42 23.11 13.46
C THR A 301 -1.38 22.11 14.13
N SER A 302 -0.97 21.51 15.25
CA SER A 302 -1.76 20.50 15.96
C SER A 302 -2.60 21.08 17.10
N GLY A 303 -2.29 22.32 17.51
CA GLY A 303 -2.85 22.92 18.73
C GLY A 303 -2.09 22.53 20.00
N LEU A 304 -1.13 21.60 19.94
CA LEU A 304 -0.21 21.31 21.04
C LEU A 304 1.00 22.25 20.92
N GLU A 305 1.59 22.69 22.03
CA GLU A 305 2.67 23.69 22.00
C GLU A 305 3.83 23.33 22.92
N GLY A 306 5.02 23.22 22.32
CA GLY A 306 6.28 23.10 23.04
C GLY A 306 7.21 22.03 22.49
N PRO A 307 8.51 22.08 22.85
CA PRO A 307 9.50 21.07 22.51
C PRO A 307 9.44 19.86 23.43
N TRP A 308 10.01 18.73 23.00
CA TRP A 308 10.23 17.56 23.86
C TRP A 308 11.60 17.57 24.56
N THR A 309 12.60 18.18 23.94
CA THR A 309 14.02 18.11 24.35
C THR A 309 14.63 19.50 24.52
N PRO A 310 15.71 19.66 25.31
CA PRO A 310 16.44 20.93 25.43
C PRO A 310 17.26 21.26 24.17
N THR A 311 17.43 20.29 23.28
CA THR A 311 18.28 20.31 22.08
C THR A 311 17.50 19.84 20.84
N PRO A 312 16.45 20.57 20.41
CA PRO A 312 15.48 20.06 19.42
C PRO A 312 16.04 19.76 18.02
N THR A 313 17.27 20.14 17.72
CA THR A 313 17.93 19.93 16.42
C THR A 313 19.18 19.06 16.55
N THR A 314 19.27 18.25 17.61
CA THR A 314 20.40 17.37 17.88
C THR A 314 19.90 15.99 18.28
N TRP A 315 20.49 14.94 17.70
CA TRP A 315 20.30 13.58 18.18
C TRP A 315 21.00 13.38 19.51
N ASP A 316 20.24 13.05 20.54
CA ASP A 316 20.72 12.61 21.84
C ASP A 316 19.64 11.75 22.52
N ASN A 317 19.83 11.41 23.79
CA ASN A 317 18.91 10.56 24.53
C ASN A 317 17.92 11.35 25.41
N SER A 318 17.89 12.68 25.27
CA SER A 318 17.22 13.57 26.22
C SER A 318 15.70 13.34 26.28
N TYR A 319 15.06 12.93 25.18
CA TYR A 319 13.63 12.55 25.19
C TYR A 319 13.32 11.50 26.27
N LEU A 320 14.06 10.37 26.25
CA LEU A 320 13.88 9.28 27.21
C LEU A 320 14.35 9.69 28.61
N GLU A 321 15.44 10.46 28.71
CA GLU A 321 15.93 10.96 29.99
C GLU A 321 14.87 11.82 30.69
N LEU A 322 14.29 12.79 29.97
CA LEU A 322 13.26 13.68 30.51
C LEU A 322 11.97 12.94 30.83
N LEU A 323 11.53 12.01 29.97
CA LEU A 323 10.32 11.20 30.18
C LEU A 323 10.34 10.49 31.55
N PHE A 324 11.50 9.97 31.96
CA PHE A 324 11.67 9.26 33.23
C PHE A 324 12.25 10.11 34.37
N LYS A 325 12.90 11.25 34.11
CA LYS A 325 13.45 12.16 35.12
C LYS A 325 12.36 12.93 35.87
N TYR A 326 11.31 13.34 35.16
CA TYR A 326 10.28 14.23 35.70
C TYR A 326 8.97 13.51 35.99
N GLU A 327 8.21 14.05 36.95
CA GLU A 327 6.78 13.78 37.07
C GLU A 327 6.01 14.75 36.18
N TRP A 328 4.98 14.25 35.50
CA TRP A 328 4.23 15.01 34.50
C TRP A 328 2.85 15.40 35.02
N GLU A 329 2.47 16.66 34.86
CA GLU A 329 1.11 17.15 35.15
C GLU A 329 0.38 17.55 33.89
N GLN A 330 -0.89 17.16 33.81
CA GLN A 330 -1.77 17.59 32.74
C GLN A 330 -1.93 19.12 32.78
N THR A 331 -1.77 19.74 31.63
CA THR A 331 -1.93 21.17 31.40
C THR A 331 -2.70 21.41 30.10
N THR A 332 -2.85 22.68 29.73
CA THR A 332 -3.50 23.10 28.49
C THR A 332 -2.55 24.01 27.71
N SER A 333 -2.42 23.76 26.40
CA SER A 333 -1.65 24.59 25.49
C SER A 333 -2.28 25.99 25.32
N PRO A 334 -1.59 26.98 24.74
CA PRO A 334 -2.18 28.26 24.39
C PRO A 334 -3.41 28.14 23.45
N ALA A 335 -3.44 27.10 22.62
CA ALA A 335 -4.57 26.79 21.73
C ALA A 335 -5.73 26.02 22.41
N GLY A 336 -5.59 25.61 23.67
CA GLY A 336 -6.65 24.88 24.39
C GLY A 336 -6.52 23.35 24.35
N ALA A 337 -5.47 22.78 23.75
CA ALA A 337 -5.27 21.34 23.68
C ALA A 337 -4.69 20.78 24.98
N VAL A 338 -5.03 19.53 25.31
CA VAL A 338 -4.49 18.82 26.48
C VAL A 338 -3.09 18.32 26.20
N GLN A 339 -2.14 18.68 27.06
CA GLN A 339 -0.75 18.21 27.02
C GLN A 339 -0.20 18.05 28.44
N TRP A 340 1.07 17.67 28.58
CA TRP A 340 1.69 17.42 29.89
C TRP A 340 2.95 18.25 30.09
N SER A 341 3.10 18.87 31.24
CA SER A 341 4.28 19.65 31.62
C SER A 341 5.07 18.98 32.74
N ALA A 342 6.40 19.11 32.70
CA ALA A 342 7.30 18.59 33.72
C ALA A 342 7.20 19.40 35.03
N LYS A 343 6.96 18.73 36.15
CA LYS A 343 6.96 19.36 37.47
C LYS A 343 8.37 19.75 37.91
N GLY A 344 8.59 21.03 38.18
CA GLY A 344 9.86 21.53 38.73
C GLY A 344 11.04 21.36 37.77
N VAL A 345 10.82 21.62 36.47
CA VAL A 345 11.87 21.59 35.44
C VAL A 345 13.08 22.42 35.84
N GLN A 346 14.29 21.91 35.58
CA GLN A 346 15.53 22.60 35.90
C GLN A 346 15.96 23.46 34.70
N ASP A 347 16.66 24.57 34.96
CA ASP A 347 17.11 25.51 33.91
C ASP A 347 17.97 24.87 32.80
N ALA A 348 18.64 23.75 33.10
CA ALA A 348 19.47 23.00 32.17
C ALA A 348 18.66 22.13 31.20
N ASP A 349 17.41 21.80 31.54
CA ASP A 349 16.50 21.01 30.71
C ASP A 349 15.47 21.89 29.98
N LEU A 350 15.57 23.21 30.12
CA LEU A 350 14.79 24.15 29.33
C LEU A 350 15.38 24.27 27.93
N ALA A 351 14.53 24.14 26.92
CA ALA A 351 14.90 24.42 25.54
C ALA A 351 15.00 25.94 25.30
N PRO A 352 15.83 26.40 24.37
CA PRO A 352 15.67 27.75 23.83
C PRO A 352 14.29 27.87 23.17
N ASP A 353 13.75 29.07 23.15
CA ASP A 353 12.60 29.37 22.29
C ASP A 353 13.00 29.28 20.80
N ALA A 354 12.06 28.91 19.93
CA ALA A 354 12.34 28.53 18.54
C ALA A 354 12.85 29.68 17.69
N HIS A 355 12.41 30.92 17.94
CA HIS A 355 12.82 32.10 17.16
C HIS A 355 13.51 33.19 18.00
N ASP A 356 13.55 33.02 19.33
CA ASP A 356 14.27 33.92 20.23
C ASP A 356 15.09 33.13 21.28
N ALA A 357 16.34 32.78 20.94
CA ALA A 357 17.22 32.01 21.83
C ALA A 357 17.53 32.69 23.19
N THR A 358 17.14 33.95 23.41
CA THR A 358 17.24 34.60 24.73
C THR A 358 16.11 34.20 25.67
N LYS A 359 15.02 33.66 25.13
CA LYS A 359 13.90 33.06 25.87
C LYS A 359 14.10 31.54 25.97
N LYS A 360 13.38 30.96 26.91
CA LYS A 360 13.40 29.52 27.19
C LYS A 360 11.99 28.98 27.33
N GLN A 361 11.80 27.75 26.92
CA GLN A 361 10.55 27.02 27.05
C GLN A 361 10.77 25.70 27.81
N ALA A 362 9.81 25.34 28.65
CA ALA A 362 9.84 24.05 29.34
C ALA A 362 9.44 22.93 28.36
N PRO A 363 10.12 21.78 28.39
CA PRO A 363 9.68 20.62 27.64
C PRO A 363 8.28 20.14 28.04
N ILE A 364 7.58 19.57 27.06
CA ILE A 364 6.26 18.96 27.22
C ILE A 364 6.31 17.48 26.84
N MET A 365 5.26 16.76 27.21
CA MET A 365 4.94 15.43 26.68
C MET A 365 3.48 15.41 26.21
N LEU A 366 3.22 14.60 25.20
CA LEU A 366 1.88 14.25 24.74
C LEU A 366 1.32 13.11 25.58
N THR A 367 -0.01 12.91 25.56
CA THR A 367 -0.61 11.73 26.22
C THR A 367 -0.02 10.44 25.65
N THR A 368 0.24 10.42 24.34
CA THR A 368 0.87 9.30 23.62
C THR A 368 2.34 9.08 23.98
N ASP A 369 3.07 10.11 24.39
CA ASP A 369 4.46 9.97 24.84
C ASP A 369 4.50 9.29 26.21
N LEU A 370 3.57 9.69 27.09
CA LEU A 370 3.42 9.07 28.40
C LEU A 370 3.02 7.60 28.31
N SER A 371 2.38 7.15 27.22
CA SER A 371 2.13 5.72 26.97
C SER A 371 3.41 4.90 27.01
N LEU A 372 4.54 5.46 26.55
CA LEU A 372 5.84 4.78 26.57
C LEU A 372 6.39 4.55 27.99
N ARG A 373 5.85 5.27 28.98
CA ARG A 373 6.18 5.12 30.40
C ARG A 373 5.12 4.33 31.18
N PHE A 374 3.87 4.35 30.77
CA PHE A 374 2.77 3.77 31.57
C PHE A 374 2.26 2.42 31.06
N ASP A 375 2.49 2.05 29.79
CA ASP A 375 2.23 0.70 29.30
C ASP A 375 3.38 -0.24 29.72
N PRO A 376 3.12 -1.39 30.35
CA PRO A 376 4.17 -2.26 30.88
C PRO A 376 5.19 -2.77 29.83
N ALA A 377 4.76 -3.02 28.59
CA ALA A 377 5.66 -3.51 27.55
C ALA A 377 6.50 -2.37 26.97
N TYR A 378 5.88 -1.22 26.68
CA TYR A 378 6.60 -0.04 26.21
C TYR A 378 7.54 0.53 27.26
N GLU A 379 7.18 0.49 28.53
CA GLU A 379 8.02 0.96 29.64
C GLU A 379 9.32 0.15 29.73
N ALA A 380 9.21 -1.18 29.64
CA ALA A 380 10.37 -2.06 29.68
C ALA A 380 11.34 -1.77 28.52
N ILE A 381 10.81 -1.57 27.31
CA ILE A 381 11.61 -1.22 26.12
C ILE A 381 12.23 0.17 26.29
N SER A 382 11.45 1.15 26.73
CA SER A 382 11.89 2.54 26.89
C SER A 382 12.99 2.66 27.96
N ARG A 383 12.88 1.94 29.08
CA ARG A 383 13.95 1.87 30.09
C ARG A 383 15.21 1.20 29.57
N ARG A 384 15.06 0.13 28.76
CA ARG A 384 16.21 -0.53 28.14
C ARG A 384 16.92 0.44 27.20
N PHE A 385 16.18 1.16 26.35
CA PHE A 385 16.73 2.19 25.46
C PHE A 385 17.38 3.35 26.22
N LEU A 386 16.75 3.83 27.29
CA LEU A 386 17.34 4.83 28.18
C LEU A 386 18.70 4.38 28.73
N ALA A 387 18.80 3.11 29.16
CA ALA A 387 20.05 2.56 29.70
C ALA A 387 21.07 2.15 28.63
N ASN A 388 20.66 2.01 27.36
CA ASN A 388 21.47 1.49 26.25
C ASN A 388 21.21 2.33 24.97
N PRO A 389 21.72 3.57 24.90
CA PRO A 389 21.44 4.47 23.78
C PRO A 389 21.90 3.91 22.42
N ASP A 390 22.94 3.09 22.37
CA ASP A 390 23.38 2.43 21.13
C ASP A 390 22.33 1.44 20.59
N GLN A 391 21.62 0.72 21.47
CA GLN A 391 20.53 -0.17 21.06
C GLN A 391 19.31 0.62 20.56
N PHE A 392 19.03 1.75 21.20
CA PHE A 392 17.99 2.67 20.75
C PHE A 392 18.30 3.22 19.35
N ALA A 393 19.54 3.66 19.13
CA ALA A 393 19.97 4.18 17.84
C ALA A 393 19.85 3.13 16.72
N ASP A 394 20.30 1.89 16.93
CA ASP A 394 20.16 0.81 15.94
C ASP A 394 18.69 0.46 15.67
N ALA A 395 17.87 0.34 16.72
CA ALA A 395 16.45 0.06 16.58
C ALA A 395 15.72 1.17 15.81
N PHE A 396 16.00 2.44 16.11
CA PHE A 396 15.42 3.57 15.38
C PHE A 396 15.90 3.63 13.93
N ALA A 397 17.18 3.38 13.66
CA ALA A 397 17.72 3.40 12.30
C ALA A 397 17.03 2.35 11.41
N ARG A 398 16.85 1.14 11.94
CA ARG A 398 16.20 0.03 11.24
C ARG A 398 14.70 0.25 11.09
N ALA A 399 14.02 0.72 12.14
CA ALA A 399 12.59 1.01 12.09
C ALA A 399 12.26 2.18 11.16
N TRP A 400 13.09 3.23 11.14
CA TRP A 400 12.98 4.34 10.20
C TRP A 400 13.17 3.88 8.75
N PHE A 401 14.17 3.03 8.48
CA PHE A 401 14.37 2.47 7.16
C PHE A 401 13.20 1.59 6.71
N LYS A 402 12.70 0.71 7.60
CA LYS A 402 11.49 -0.10 7.35
C LYS A 402 10.29 0.78 7.06
N LEU A 403 9.98 1.75 7.91
CA LEU A 403 8.88 2.70 7.72
C LEU A 403 8.90 3.29 6.32
N THR A 404 10.05 3.83 5.94
CA THR A 404 10.19 4.63 4.73
C THR A 404 10.28 3.79 3.47
N HIS A 405 10.48 2.48 3.57
CA HIS A 405 10.67 1.60 2.41
C HIS A 405 9.75 0.35 2.37
N ARG A 406 8.88 0.13 3.37
CA ARG A 406 8.01 -1.06 3.47
C ARG A 406 7.06 -1.27 2.28
N ASP A 407 6.75 -0.22 1.54
CA ASP A 407 5.89 -0.23 0.34
C ASP A 407 6.68 -0.24 -0.98
N MET A 408 8.01 -0.37 -0.91
CA MET A 408 8.87 -0.49 -2.09
C MET A 408 9.03 -1.93 -2.58
N GLY A 409 8.53 -2.94 -1.86
CA GLY A 409 8.70 -4.33 -2.23
C GLY A 409 10.17 -4.79 -2.21
N PRO A 410 10.56 -5.73 -3.09
CA PRO A 410 11.90 -6.32 -3.06
C PRO A 410 13.03 -5.34 -3.34
N VAL A 411 14.23 -5.62 -2.79
CA VAL A 411 15.47 -4.84 -2.98
C VAL A 411 15.82 -4.61 -4.45
N ALA A 412 15.41 -5.50 -5.36
CA ALA A 412 15.57 -5.32 -6.79
C ALA A 412 14.97 -4.00 -7.32
N ARG A 413 14.00 -3.40 -6.62
CA ARG A 413 13.40 -2.10 -6.98
C ARG A 413 14.21 -0.89 -6.50
N TYR A 414 15.13 -1.09 -5.57
CA TYR A 414 15.85 -0.01 -4.90
C TYR A 414 16.96 0.52 -5.82
N ALA A 415 17.21 1.82 -5.75
CA ALA A 415 18.21 2.51 -6.56
C ALA A 415 19.04 3.48 -5.70
N GLY A 416 20.28 3.73 -6.12
CA GLY A 416 21.21 4.65 -5.44
C GLY A 416 22.34 3.95 -4.69
N ALA A 417 23.38 4.71 -4.36
CA ALA A 417 24.61 4.21 -3.76
C ALA A 417 24.49 3.91 -2.24
N GLU A 418 23.42 4.35 -1.59
CA GLU A 418 23.20 4.22 -0.14
C GLU A 418 22.22 3.09 0.22
N VAL A 419 21.87 2.22 -0.73
CA VAL A 419 21.03 1.04 -0.46
C VAL A 419 21.79 0.11 0.50
N PRO A 420 21.21 -0.24 1.67
CA PRO A 420 21.86 -1.15 2.60
C PRO A 420 22.16 -2.52 1.96
N ALA A 421 23.33 -3.07 2.26
CA ALA A 421 23.74 -4.39 1.76
C ALA A 421 23.01 -5.56 2.48
N GLU A 422 22.53 -5.33 3.70
CA GLU A 422 21.76 -6.31 4.46
C GLU A 422 20.34 -6.43 3.88
N ALA A 423 19.96 -7.64 3.46
CA ALA A 423 18.58 -7.95 3.08
C ALA A 423 17.74 -8.20 4.33
N LEU A 424 16.70 -7.40 4.52
CA LEU A 424 15.81 -7.45 5.68
C LEU A 424 14.58 -8.30 5.38
N ILE A 425 14.09 -9.04 6.38
CA ILE A 425 13.00 -10.02 6.19
C ILE A 425 11.72 -9.41 5.61
N TRP A 426 11.38 -8.17 5.98
CA TRP A 426 10.19 -7.47 5.50
C TRP A 426 10.30 -7.03 4.03
N GLN A 427 11.48 -7.15 3.40
CA GLN A 427 11.68 -6.94 1.96
C GLN A 427 11.33 -8.19 1.15
N ASP A 428 10.84 -9.24 1.80
CA ASP A 428 10.50 -10.54 1.23
C ASP A 428 11.62 -11.11 0.31
N PRO A 429 12.89 -11.16 0.77
CA PRO A 429 14.04 -11.44 -0.09
C PRO A 429 13.95 -12.81 -0.77
N VAL A 430 14.50 -12.90 -1.98
CA VAL A 430 14.71 -14.17 -2.69
C VAL A 430 16.21 -14.33 -2.99
N PRO A 431 16.75 -15.56 -3.07
CA PRO A 431 18.14 -15.77 -3.45
C PRO A 431 18.45 -15.17 -4.82
N ALA A 432 19.68 -14.71 -5.03
CA ALA A 432 20.13 -14.29 -6.35
C ALA A 432 20.30 -15.50 -7.29
N VAL A 433 20.20 -15.27 -8.60
CA VAL A 433 20.54 -16.29 -9.61
C VAL A 433 22.05 -16.50 -9.62
N ASP A 434 22.51 -17.72 -9.35
CA ASP A 434 23.93 -18.11 -9.29
C ASP A 434 24.33 -19.14 -10.36
N HIS A 435 23.43 -19.43 -11.29
CA HIS A 435 23.61 -20.39 -12.39
C HIS A 435 23.22 -19.79 -13.75
N PRO A 436 23.72 -20.33 -14.88
CA PRO A 436 23.21 -19.99 -16.21
C PRO A 436 21.72 -20.28 -16.34
N LEU A 437 20.98 -19.37 -16.97
CA LEU A 437 19.54 -19.54 -17.22
C LEU A 437 19.28 -20.54 -18.36
N ILE A 438 18.11 -21.16 -18.32
CA ILE A 438 17.56 -21.97 -19.40
C ILE A 438 17.35 -21.14 -20.67
N ASP A 439 17.57 -21.74 -21.84
CA ASP A 439 17.35 -21.09 -23.13
C ASP A 439 16.03 -21.54 -23.80
N ALA A 440 15.76 -21.05 -25.01
CA ALA A 440 14.53 -21.36 -25.74
C ALA A 440 14.33 -22.86 -26.03
N ALA A 441 15.41 -23.63 -26.24
CA ALA A 441 15.32 -25.06 -26.49
C ALA A 441 14.99 -25.81 -25.18
N ASP A 442 15.64 -25.41 -24.08
CA ASP A 442 15.35 -25.93 -22.74
C ASP A 442 13.88 -25.66 -22.34
N ILE A 443 13.40 -24.43 -22.58
CA ILE A 443 12.01 -24.03 -22.31
C ILE A 443 11.03 -24.93 -23.07
N ALA A 444 11.26 -25.16 -24.37
CA ALA A 444 10.39 -26.02 -25.18
C ALA A 444 10.37 -27.48 -24.68
N ALA A 445 11.53 -28.01 -24.28
CA ALA A 445 11.64 -29.35 -23.71
C ALA A 445 10.93 -29.45 -22.34
N LEU A 446 11.13 -28.46 -21.47
CA LEU A 446 10.50 -28.39 -20.16
C LEU A 446 8.97 -28.26 -20.25
N LYS A 447 8.43 -27.45 -21.17
CA LYS A 447 6.96 -27.41 -21.41
C LYS A 447 6.40 -28.80 -21.72
N THR A 448 7.10 -29.57 -22.55
CA THR A 448 6.70 -30.95 -22.87
C THR A 448 6.78 -31.87 -21.65
N ALA A 449 7.88 -31.81 -20.90
CA ALA A 449 8.09 -32.63 -19.70
C ALA A 449 7.04 -32.34 -18.61
N VAL A 450 6.75 -31.06 -18.37
CA VAL A 450 5.76 -30.63 -17.38
C VAL A 450 4.36 -31.11 -17.74
N LEU A 451 3.91 -30.95 -18.99
CA LEU A 451 2.59 -31.44 -19.43
C LEU A 451 2.46 -32.97 -19.35
N ALA A 452 3.58 -33.70 -19.36
CA ALA A 452 3.61 -35.16 -19.20
C ALA A 452 3.76 -35.61 -17.73
N SER A 453 3.88 -34.70 -16.77
CA SER A 453 4.24 -35.01 -15.37
C SER A 453 3.09 -35.53 -14.49
N GLY A 454 1.85 -35.55 -15.00
CA GLY A 454 0.69 -36.16 -14.34
C GLY A 454 -0.48 -35.22 -14.03
N PRO A 455 -0.27 -34.04 -13.39
CA PRO A 455 -1.34 -33.09 -13.13
C PRO A 455 -2.04 -32.62 -14.42
N SER A 456 -3.31 -32.24 -14.31
CA SER A 456 -4.07 -31.72 -15.44
C SER A 456 -3.67 -30.30 -15.81
N GLY A 457 -3.98 -29.87 -17.04
CA GLY A 457 -3.82 -28.48 -17.47
C GLY A 457 -4.48 -27.49 -16.51
N SER A 458 -5.72 -27.78 -16.09
CA SER A 458 -6.44 -26.94 -15.11
C SER A 458 -5.70 -26.84 -13.77
N GLN A 459 -5.08 -27.92 -13.28
CA GLN A 459 -4.30 -27.89 -12.03
C GLN A 459 -3.04 -27.02 -12.18
N PHE A 460 -2.33 -27.12 -13.31
CA PHE A 460 -1.18 -26.26 -13.58
C PHE A 460 -1.56 -24.78 -13.67
N VAL A 461 -2.66 -24.45 -14.37
CA VAL A 461 -3.17 -23.08 -14.44
C VAL A 461 -3.59 -22.58 -13.05
N SER A 462 -4.31 -23.38 -12.27
CA SER A 462 -4.74 -23.01 -10.91
C SER A 462 -3.57 -22.70 -9.98
N VAL A 463 -2.51 -23.53 -9.98
CA VAL A 463 -1.35 -23.31 -9.09
C VAL A 463 -0.48 -22.16 -9.56
N ALA A 464 -0.29 -21.99 -10.87
CA ALA A 464 0.41 -20.82 -11.41
C ALA A 464 -0.34 -19.52 -11.09
N TRP A 465 -1.67 -19.51 -11.27
CA TRP A 465 -2.52 -18.38 -10.88
C TRP A 465 -2.44 -18.11 -9.39
N ALA A 466 -2.58 -19.12 -8.54
CA ALA A 466 -2.53 -18.97 -7.09
C ALA A 466 -1.20 -18.36 -6.61
N ALA A 467 -0.07 -18.76 -7.22
CA ALA A 467 1.23 -18.19 -6.91
C ALA A 467 1.30 -16.70 -7.30
N ALA A 468 1.01 -16.38 -8.56
CA ALA A 468 1.08 -15.02 -9.08
C ALA A 468 0.05 -14.07 -8.44
N ALA A 469 -1.15 -14.57 -8.15
CA ALA A 469 -2.24 -13.77 -7.62
C ALA A 469 -1.92 -13.24 -6.21
N SER A 470 -1.03 -13.85 -5.44
CA SER A 470 -0.61 -13.27 -4.15
C SER A 470 0.00 -11.86 -4.28
N PHE A 471 0.40 -11.46 -5.50
CA PHE A 471 0.89 -10.12 -5.77
C PHE A 471 -0.15 -9.03 -5.47
N ARG A 472 0.34 -7.91 -4.95
CA ARG A 472 -0.39 -6.64 -4.96
C ARG A 472 0.50 -5.48 -5.38
N GLY A 473 0.02 -4.72 -6.36
CA GLY A 473 0.70 -3.58 -6.95
C GLY A 473 0.75 -2.35 -6.05
N THR A 474 0.13 -2.38 -4.88
CA THR A 474 0.12 -1.29 -3.90
C THR A 474 1.50 -1.18 -3.23
N ASP A 475 1.94 -2.24 -2.55
CA ASP A 475 3.25 -2.32 -1.87
C ASP A 475 4.27 -3.25 -2.57
N LYS A 476 3.90 -3.83 -3.72
CA LYS A 476 4.74 -4.70 -4.55
C LYS A 476 5.15 -6.01 -3.86
N ARG A 477 4.38 -6.47 -2.86
CA ARG A 477 4.57 -7.76 -2.21
C ARG A 477 3.83 -8.89 -2.94
N GLY A 478 4.23 -10.12 -2.64
CA GLY A 478 3.69 -11.34 -3.25
C GLY A 478 4.19 -11.58 -4.67
N GLY A 479 3.55 -12.54 -5.37
CA GLY A 479 3.91 -12.96 -6.72
C GLY A 479 4.46 -14.39 -6.80
N ALA A 480 4.86 -14.79 -8.00
CA ALA A 480 5.32 -16.15 -8.29
C ALA A 480 6.82 -16.38 -8.00
N ASN A 481 7.63 -15.33 -8.02
CA ASN A 481 9.04 -15.37 -7.67
C ASN A 481 9.22 -15.75 -6.19
N GLY A 482 10.21 -16.60 -5.92
CA GLY A 482 10.38 -17.24 -4.61
C GLY A 482 9.63 -18.57 -4.46
N ALA A 483 8.68 -18.91 -5.35
CA ALA A 483 7.81 -20.08 -5.24
C ALA A 483 7.19 -20.24 -3.84
N ARG A 484 6.79 -19.13 -3.22
CA ARG A 484 6.29 -19.10 -1.83
C ARG A 484 4.98 -19.85 -1.64
N ILE A 485 4.27 -20.16 -2.72
CA ILE A 485 3.09 -21.05 -2.68
C ILE A 485 3.37 -22.43 -2.08
N ARG A 486 4.63 -22.90 -2.09
CA ARG A 486 5.03 -24.17 -1.46
C ARG A 486 5.40 -24.03 0.03
N LEU A 487 5.47 -22.81 0.54
CA LEU A 487 5.90 -22.49 1.90
C LEU A 487 4.71 -22.09 2.77
N ALA A 488 4.90 -22.10 4.09
CA ALA A 488 3.89 -21.56 5.00
C ALA A 488 3.91 -20.01 4.95
N PRO A 489 2.73 -19.35 4.97
CA PRO A 489 1.40 -19.95 5.14
C PRO A 489 0.70 -20.32 3.82
N GLN A 490 1.21 -19.88 2.66
CA GLN A 490 0.48 -19.98 1.38
C GLN A 490 0.07 -21.40 0.98
N LYS A 491 0.90 -22.39 1.32
CA LYS A 491 0.63 -23.81 1.01
C LYS A 491 -0.60 -24.36 1.73
N ASP A 492 -1.01 -23.72 2.82
CA ASP A 492 -2.09 -24.14 3.70
C ASP A 492 -3.37 -23.32 3.51
N TRP A 493 -3.35 -22.27 2.67
CA TRP A 493 -4.50 -21.40 2.42
C TRP A 493 -5.65 -22.15 1.73
N ALA A 494 -6.86 -21.97 2.26
CA ALA A 494 -8.06 -22.63 1.74
C ALA A 494 -8.33 -22.28 0.27
N VAL A 495 -8.08 -21.02 -0.10
CA VAL A 495 -8.29 -20.53 -1.46
C VAL A 495 -7.38 -21.23 -2.49
N ASN A 496 -6.21 -21.71 -2.06
CA ASN A 496 -5.19 -22.33 -2.91
C ASN A 496 -5.44 -23.82 -3.17
N ASP A 497 -6.38 -24.47 -2.48
CA ASP A 497 -6.56 -25.93 -2.51
C ASP A 497 -5.25 -26.67 -2.20
N PRO A 498 -4.89 -26.81 -0.90
CA PRO A 498 -3.61 -27.38 -0.47
C PRO A 498 -3.28 -28.75 -1.08
N ALA A 499 -4.29 -29.59 -1.35
CA ALA A 499 -4.09 -30.90 -1.96
C ALA A 499 -3.65 -30.78 -3.43
N THR A 500 -4.25 -29.85 -4.17
CA THR A 500 -3.84 -29.54 -5.55
C THR A 500 -2.45 -28.92 -5.58
N VAL A 501 -2.14 -27.96 -4.69
CA VAL A 501 -0.80 -27.38 -4.57
C VAL A 501 0.24 -28.47 -4.31
N ALA A 502 0.03 -29.32 -3.30
CA ALA A 502 0.97 -30.39 -2.95
C ALA A 502 1.22 -31.35 -4.13
N THR A 503 0.16 -31.70 -4.87
CA THR A 503 0.23 -32.59 -6.03
C THR A 503 1.06 -31.98 -7.17
N VAL A 504 0.79 -30.72 -7.52
CA VAL A 504 1.49 -30.01 -8.61
C VAL A 504 2.94 -29.75 -8.22
N VAL A 505 3.19 -29.21 -7.02
CA VAL A 505 4.55 -28.94 -6.53
C VAL A 505 5.40 -30.20 -6.55
N SER A 506 4.89 -31.32 -6.01
CA SER A 506 5.62 -32.59 -6.01
C SER A 506 5.94 -33.10 -7.43
N ALA A 507 5.08 -32.83 -8.41
CA ALA A 507 5.33 -33.20 -9.81
C ALA A 507 6.40 -32.32 -10.45
N LEU A 508 6.33 -31.01 -10.22
CA LEU A 508 7.29 -30.04 -10.74
C LEU A 508 8.68 -30.20 -10.09
N GLU A 509 8.76 -30.55 -8.81
CA GLU A 509 10.03 -30.86 -8.15
C GLU A 509 10.75 -32.06 -8.80
N ARG A 510 10.01 -33.08 -9.25
CA ARG A 510 10.62 -34.19 -10.01
C ARG A 510 11.17 -33.71 -11.35
N VAL A 511 10.40 -32.90 -12.09
CA VAL A 511 10.86 -32.32 -13.37
C VAL A 511 12.09 -31.43 -13.14
N GLN A 512 12.11 -30.64 -12.07
CA GLN A 512 13.24 -29.80 -11.67
C GLN A 512 14.49 -30.64 -11.43
N GLN A 513 14.37 -31.69 -10.62
CA GLN A 513 15.48 -32.57 -10.27
C GLN A 513 16.03 -33.28 -11.52
N ASP A 514 15.16 -33.81 -12.36
CA ASP A 514 15.55 -34.49 -13.60
C ASP A 514 16.27 -33.55 -14.57
N PHE A 515 15.76 -32.32 -14.74
CA PHE A 515 16.42 -31.32 -15.58
C PHE A 515 17.77 -30.90 -15.01
N ASN A 516 17.82 -30.50 -13.73
CA ASN A 516 19.05 -30.00 -13.09
C ASN A 516 20.15 -31.08 -13.04
N ALA A 517 19.79 -32.36 -12.95
CA ALA A 517 20.74 -33.47 -13.01
C ALA A 517 21.26 -33.77 -14.42
N ALA A 518 20.45 -33.52 -15.46
CA ALA A 518 20.79 -33.84 -16.85
C ALA A 518 21.35 -32.66 -17.65
N ALA A 519 21.08 -31.42 -17.22
CA ALA A 519 21.42 -30.21 -17.95
C ALA A 519 22.94 -30.03 -18.10
N ALA A 520 23.39 -29.78 -19.34
CA ALA A 520 24.78 -29.49 -19.62
C ALA A 520 25.11 -28.02 -19.28
N GLY A 521 26.38 -27.75 -18.96
CA GLY A 521 26.87 -26.38 -18.77
C GLY A 521 26.46 -25.73 -17.46
N GLY A 522 25.98 -26.51 -16.47
CA GLY A 522 25.61 -26.01 -15.15
C GLY A 522 24.31 -25.22 -15.11
N LYS A 523 23.53 -25.23 -16.20
CA LYS A 523 22.17 -24.66 -16.22
C LYS A 523 21.29 -25.34 -15.19
N GLN A 524 20.42 -24.56 -14.58
CA GLN A 524 19.39 -25.06 -13.69
C GLN A 524 18.07 -24.32 -13.95
N VAL A 525 16.98 -24.91 -13.50
CA VAL A 525 15.65 -24.29 -13.47
C VAL A 525 15.15 -24.27 -12.02
N SER A 526 14.54 -23.15 -11.63
CA SER A 526 13.90 -23.00 -10.32
C SER A 526 12.49 -23.61 -10.34
N LEU A 527 11.97 -23.96 -9.17
CA LEU A 527 10.58 -24.38 -9.04
C LEU A 527 9.63 -23.21 -9.32
N ALA A 528 10.02 -21.98 -8.97
CA ALA A 528 9.29 -20.76 -9.32
C ALA A 528 9.08 -20.61 -10.83
N ASP A 529 10.13 -20.81 -11.63
CA ASP A 529 10.01 -20.80 -13.09
C ASP A 529 9.17 -21.98 -13.59
N LEU A 530 9.31 -23.18 -13.03
CA LEU A 530 8.50 -24.33 -13.43
C LEU A 530 7.00 -24.16 -13.14
N ILE A 531 6.63 -23.53 -12.02
CA ILE A 531 5.22 -23.23 -11.70
C ILE A 531 4.61 -22.33 -12.79
N VAL A 532 5.28 -21.24 -13.13
CA VAL A 532 4.81 -20.30 -14.17
C VAL A 532 4.84 -20.96 -15.56
N LEU A 533 5.90 -21.71 -15.87
CA LEU A 533 6.05 -22.41 -17.14
C LEU A 533 4.96 -23.48 -17.33
N ALA A 534 4.58 -24.18 -16.26
CA ALA A 534 3.52 -25.17 -16.26
C ALA A 534 2.17 -24.57 -16.65
N GLY A 535 1.77 -23.48 -15.97
CA GLY A 535 0.54 -22.77 -16.30
C GLY A 535 0.58 -22.21 -17.72
N THR A 536 1.70 -21.64 -18.13
CA THR A 536 1.91 -21.11 -19.50
C THR A 536 1.76 -22.20 -20.56
N ALA A 537 2.38 -23.37 -20.37
CA ALA A 537 2.27 -24.50 -21.28
C ALA A 537 0.82 -25.04 -21.34
N ALA A 538 0.13 -25.07 -20.21
CA ALA A 538 -1.28 -25.49 -20.14
C ALA A 538 -2.21 -24.51 -20.87
N VAL A 539 -1.96 -23.20 -20.79
CA VAL A 539 -2.70 -22.19 -21.57
C VAL A 539 -2.47 -22.36 -23.07
N GLU A 540 -1.22 -22.56 -23.51
CA GLU A 540 -0.90 -22.84 -24.92
C GLU A 540 -1.59 -24.12 -25.43
N GLN A 541 -1.59 -25.18 -24.62
CA GLN A 541 -2.28 -26.43 -24.93
C GLN A 541 -3.80 -26.23 -25.03
N ALA A 542 -4.40 -25.48 -24.11
CA ALA A 542 -5.82 -25.19 -24.08
C ALA A 542 -6.26 -24.31 -25.28
N ALA A 543 -5.46 -23.34 -25.67
CA ALA A 543 -5.69 -22.52 -26.88
C ALA A 543 -5.63 -23.38 -28.15
N LYS A 544 -4.61 -24.24 -28.25
CA LYS A 544 -4.46 -25.17 -29.39
C LYS A 544 -5.64 -26.14 -29.48
N ALA A 545 -6.12 -26.65 -28.33
CA ALA A 545 -7.32 -27.50 -28.28
C ALA A 545 -8.60 -26.76 -28.71
N ALA A 546 -8.64 -25.43 -28.56
CA ALA A 546 -9.69 -24.55 -29.08
C ALA A 546 -9.48 -24.14 -30.55
N GLY A 547 -8.44 -24.64 -31.22
CA GLY A 547 -8.14 -24.35 -32.62
C GLY A 547 -7.33 -23.09 -32.88
N VAL A 548 -6.77 -22.46 -31.83
CA VAL A 548 -5.95 -21.25 -31.95
C VAL A 548 -4.52 -21.55 -31.52
N GLU A 549 -3.57 -21.41 -32.44
CA GLU A 549 -2.14 -21.56 -32.14
C GLU A 549 -1.56 -20.21 -31.67
N ILE A 550 -1.05 -20.18 -30.45
CA ILE A 550 -0.42 -19.00 -29.84
C ILE A 550 0.87 -19.40 -29.12
N SER A 551 1.74 -18.41 -28.91
CA SER A 551 2.80 -18.49 -27.91
C SER A 551 2.45 -17.54 -26.77
N VAL A 552 2.56 -18.02 -25.55
CA VAL A 552 2.36 -17.24 -24.32
C VAL A 552 3.74 -16.85 -23.79
N GLY A 553 3.89 -15.60 -23.36
CA GLY A 553 5.16 -15.06 -22.90
C GLY A 553 5.68 -15.80 -21.67
N PHE A 554 6.98 -16.07 -21.66
CA PHE A 554 7.69 -16.65 -20.51
C PHE A 554 9.13 -16.18 -20.50
N THR A 555 9.51 -15.49 -19.43
CA THR A 555 10.89 -15.09 -19.17
C THR A 555 11.42 -15.88 -17.96
N PRO A 556 12.51 -16.67 -18.08
CA PRO A 556 13.10 -17.36 -16.93
C PRO A 556 13.85 -16.39 -16.01
N GLY A 557 14.28 -16.87 -14.85
CA GLY A 557 15.11 -16.13 -13.89
C GLY A 557 14.52 -15.98 -12.50
N ARG A 558 13.33 -16.54 -12.23
CA ARG A 558 12.81 -16.59 -10.85
C ARG A 558 13.67 -17.52 -10.01
N THR A 559 13.72 -17.28 -8.71
CA THR A 559 14.48 -18.12 -7.76
C THR A 559 13.56 -18.67 -6.67
N ASP A 560 14.07 -19.61 -5.88
CA ASP A 560 13.30 -20.34 -4.88
C ASP A 560 13.63 -19.81 -3.48
N ALA A 561 12.70 -19.09 -2.84
CA ALA A 561 12.85 -18.61 -1.46
C ALA A 561 12.82 -19.79 -0.48
N THR A 562 13.40 -19.62 0.71
CA THR A 562 13.29 -20.58 1.81
C THR A 562 12.27 -20.11 2.84
N GLN A 563 11.92 -20.98 3.80
CA GLN A 563 11.02 -20.60 4.89
C GLN A 563 11.63 -19.53 5.79
N GLU A 564 12.95 -19.54 5.97
CA GLU A 564 13.68 -18.54 6.76
C GLU A 564 13.65 -17.15 6.10
N LEU A 565 13.49 -17.10 4.77
CA LEU A 565 13.28 -15.87 3.99
C LEU A 565 11.80 -15.50 3.82
N THR A 566 10.90 -16.17 4.58
CA THR A 566 9.45 -16.00 4.47
C THR A 566 8.84 -15.89 5.87
N ASP A 567 8.63 -14.66 6.32
CA ASP A 567 7.93 -14.39 7.58
C ASP A 567 6.44 -14.71 7.43
N ALA A 568 6.01 -15.80 8.07
CA ALA A 568 4.68 -16.33 7.91
C ALA A 568 3.57 -15.37 8.38
N GLU A 569 3.83 -14.57 9.41
CA GLU A 569 2.88 -13.57 9.91
C GLU A 569 2.70 -12.45 8.89
N SER A 570 3.82 -11.93 8.35
CA SER A 570 3.76 -10.90 7.30
C SER A 570 3.11 -11.39 6.00
N PHE A 571 3.16 -12.68 5.69
CA PHE A 571 2.52 -13.24 4.49
C PHE A 571 1.04 -13.55 4.71
N ALA A 572 0.58 -13.75 5.94
CA ALA A 572 -0.83 -14.05 6.24
C ALA A 572 -1.79 -12.95 5.73
N VAL A 573 -1.36 -11.67 5.77
CA VAL A 573 -2.16 -10.55 5.24
C VAL A 573 -2.32 -10.55 3.72
N LEU A 574 -1.58 -11.41 3.01
CA LEU A 574 -1.72 -11.60 1.57
C LEU A 574 -2.72 -12.71 1.23
N GLU A 575 -3.28 -13.43 2.21
CA GLU A 575 -4.29 -14.48 1.96
C GLU A 575 -5.56 -13.84 1.38
N PRO A 576 -5.96 -14.17 0.14
CA PRO A 576 -7.19 -13.64 -0.42
C PRO A 576 -8.41 -14.25 0.27
N HIS A 577 -9.17 -13.43 0.99
CA HIS A 577 -10.49 -13.82 1.52
C HIS A 577 -11.57 -13.82 0.42
N PHE A 578 -11.24 -13.30 -0.76
CA PHE A 578 -12.04 -13.32 -1.97
C PHE A 578 -11.12 -13.45 -3.18
N ASP A 579 -11.54 -14.22 -4.18
CA ASP A 579 -10.85 -14.32 -5.46
C ASP A 579 -11.88 -14.58 -6.56
N GLY A 580 -12.38 -13.49 -7.17
CA GLY A 580 -13.35 -13.56 -8.25
C GLY A 580 -12.83 -14.30 -9.49
N PHE A 581 -11.51 -14.41 -9.67
CA PHE A 581 -10.91 -15.15 -10.77
C PHE A 581 -11.00 -16.66 -10.57
N ARG A 582 -10.99 -17.13 -9.32
CA ARG A 582 -11.22 -18.54 -8.95
C ARG A 582 -12.61 -18.82 -8.36
N ASN A 583 -13.53 -17.86 -8.42
CA ASN A 583 -14.88 -17.96 -7.84
C ASN A 583 -14.85 -18.36 -6.34
N TYR A 584 -13.94 -17.77 -5.57
CA TYR A 584 -13.80 -17.98 -4.14
C TYR A 584 -14.31 -16.78 -3.34
N LEU A 585 -15.08 -17.07 -2.29
CA LEU A 585 -15.56 -16.09 -1.31
C LEU A 585 -15.52 -16.75 0.08
N ALA A 586 -14.74 -16.20 0.99
CA ALA A 586 -14.71 -16.66 2.38
C ALA A 586 -16.03 -16.34 3.10
N SER A 587 -16.34 -17.13 4.13
CA SER A 587 -17.53 -16.92 4.96
C SER A 587 -17.45 -15.60 5.72
N GLY A 588 -18.59 -14.92 5.88
CA GLY A 588 -18.68 -13.69 6.67
C GLY A 588 -18.40 -12.40 5.88
N GLN A 589 -18.12 -12.50 4.58
CA GLN A 589 -17.89 -11.34 3.75
C GLN A 589 -19.17 -10.54 3.50
N SER A 590 -19.16 -9.26 3.89
CA SER A 590 -20.33 -8.36 3.80
C SER A 590 -20.38 -7.58 2.48
N VAL A 591 -19.22 -7.34 1.85
CA VAL A 591 -19.13 -6.65 0.56
C VAL A 591 -19.52 -7.62 -0.56
N PRO A 592 -20.41 -7.23 -1.49
CA PRO A 592 -20.80 -8.11 -2.59
C PRO A 592 -19.60 -8.47 -3.49
N ALA A 593 -19.53 -9.73 -3.92
CA ALA A 593 -18.35 -10.31 -4.56
C ALA A 593 -17.92 -9.61 -5.88
N GLU A 594 -18.85 -8.95 -6.57
CA GLU A 594 -18.60 -8.17 -7.77
C GLU A 594 -17.81 -6.88 -7.52
N HIS A 595 -17.95 -6.26 -6.34
CA HIS A 595 -17.10 -5.13 -5.94
C HIS A 595 -15.71 -5.62 -5.52
N LEU A 596 -15.66 -6.80 -4.88
CA LEU A 596 -14.41 -7.45 -4.49
C LEU A 596 -13.61 -7.92 -5.71
N LEU A 597 -14.24 -8.30 -6.82
CA LEU A 597 -13.54 -8.54 -8.07
C LEU A 597 -12.77 -7.30 -8.53
N VAL A 598 -13.39 -6.12 -8.47
CA VAL A 598 -12.72 -4.86 -8.84
C VAL A 598 -11.54 -4.61 -7.92
N GLU A 599 -11.71 -4.75 -6.60
CA GLU A 599 -10.59 -4.57 -5.68
C GLU A 599 -9.45 -5.57 -5.98
N ARG A 600 -9.79 -6.84 -6.24
CA ARG A 600 -8.79 -7.85 -6.58
C ARG A 600 -8.03 -7.51 -7.86
N ALA A 601 -8.75 -7.07 -8.88
CA ALA A 601 -8.19 -6.66 -10.15
C ALA A 601 -7.30 -5.42 -10.02
N ALA A 602 -7.68 -4.45 -9.18
CA ALA A 602 -6.88 -3.26 -8.90
C ALA A 602 -5.55 -3.64 -8.22
N LEU A 603 -5.57 -4.54 -7.23
CA LEU A 603 -4.35 -5.07 -6.62
C LEU A 603 -3.44 -5.76 -7.67
N LEU A 604 -4.00 -6.42 -8.68
CA LEU A 604 -3.22 -7.02 -9.78
C LEU A 604 -2.90 -6.05 -10.92
N THR A 605 -3.16 -4.75 -10.76
CA THR A 605 -2.91 -3.69 -11.76
C THR A 605 -3.65 -3.91 -13.10
N LEU A 606 -4.78 -4.60 -13.05
CA LEU A 606 -5.55 -4.98 -14.23
C LEU A 606 -6.51 -3.87 -14.67
N THR A 607 -6.62 -3.69 -15.98
CA THR A 607 -7.63 -2.85 -16.61
C THR A 607 -8.97 -3.60 -16.72
N PRO A 608 -10.10 -2.91 -16.96
CA PRO A 608 -11.39 -3.60 -17.14
C PRO A 608 -11.37 -4.69 -18.25
N PRO A 609 -10.79 -4.46 -19.44
CA PRO A 609 -10.71 -5.51 -20.47
C PRO A 609 -9.85 -6.71 -20.07
N GLU A 610 -8.72 -6.49 -19.38
CA GLU A 610 -7.86 -7.57 -18.88
C GLU A 610 -8.59 -8.41 -17.82
N THR A 611 -9.30 -7.75 -16.90
CA THR A 611 -10.14 -8.43 -15.89
C THR A 611 -11.20 -9.30 -16.55
N ALA A 612 -11.88 -8.78 -17.59
CA ALA A 612 -12.90 -9.53 -18.32
C ALA A 612 -12.33 -10.82 -18.92
N VAL A 613 -11.26 -10.72 -19.72
CA VAL A 613 -10.70 -11.91 -20.38
C VAL A 613 -10.17 -12.93 -19.38
N LEU A 614 -9.53 -12.47 -18.29
CA LEU A 614 -9.01 -13.36 -17.26
C LEU A 614 -10.13 -14.12 -16.55
N VAL A 615 -11.23 -13.44 -16.17
CA VAL A 615 -12.40 -14.13 -15.60
C VAL A 615 -12.95 -15.16 -16.58
N GLY A 616 -13.26 -14.75 -17.82
CA GLY A 616 -13.84 -15.68 -18.80
C GLY A 616 -12.95 -16.87 -19.14
N GLY A 617 -11.65 -16.65 -19.29
CA GLY A 617 -10.67 -17.69 -19.59
C GLY A 617 -10.47 -18.67 -18.44
N LEU A 618 -10.32 -18.18 -17.21
CA LEU A 618 -10.15 -19.04 -16.04
C LEU A 618 -11.41 -19.90 -15.77
N ARG A 619 -12.60 -19.38 -16.07
CA ARG A 619 -13.84 -20.18 -16.03
C ARG A 619 -13.81 -21.35 -17.00
N VAL A 620 -13.53 -21.12 -18.29
CA VAL A 620 -13.53 -22.21 -19.30
C VAL A 620 -12.36 -23.17 -19.10
N LEU A 621 -11.26 -22.72 -18.49
CA LEU A 621 -10.14 -23.59 -18.08
C LEU A 621 -10.45 -24.44 -16.83
N GLY A 622 -11.55 -24.17 -16.13
CA GLY A 622 -12.00 -24.97 -14.99
C GLY A 622 -11.14 -24.79 -13.74
N THR A 623 -10.70 -23.56 -13.45
CA THR A 623 -9.75 -23.25 -12.37
C THR A 623 -10.41 -22.72 -11.09
N ASN A 624 -11.71 -22.97 -10.92
CA ASN A 624 -12.42 -22.52 -9.73
C ASN A 624 -11.93 -23.27 -8.48
N THR A 625 -11.87 -22.57 -7.35
CA THR A 625 -11.49 -23.18 -6.05
C THR A 625 -12.45 -24.33 -5.71
N GLY A 626 -11.89 -25.44 -5.23
CA GLY A 626 -12.65 -26.65 -4.89
C GLY A 626 -13.36 -27.34 -6.07
N GLY A 627 -13.04 -26.96 -7.32
CA GLY A 627 -13.67 -27.53 -8.51
C GLY A 627 -15.12 -27.09 -8.74
N SER A 628 -15.53 -25.94 -8.18
CA SER A 628 -16.89 -25.40 -8.36
C SER A 628 -17.24 -25.24 -9.84
N SER A 629 -18.48 -25.58 -10.22
CA SER A 629 -19.00 -25.40 -11.58
C SER A 629 -19.59 -24.01 -11.84
N GLN A 630 -19.66 -23.14 -10.84
CA GLN A 630 -20.19 -21.78 -11.00
C GLN A 630 -19.40 -21.00 -12.06
N GLY A 631 -20.11 -20.40 -13.01
CA GLY A 631 -19.51 -19.60 -14.06
C GLY A 631 -18.86 -20.43 -15.17
N VAL A 632 -18.78 -21.75 -15.08
CA VAL A 632 -18.17 -22.61 -16.12
C VAL A 632 -19.18 -22.82 -17.25
N PHE A 633 -19.47 -21.75 -18.00
CA PHE A 633 -20.45 -21.75 -19.09
C PHE A 633 -19.86 -22.35 -20.37
N THR A 634 -19.45 -23.62 -20.32
CA THR A 634 -18.92 -24.35 -21.48
C THR A 634 -19.16 -25.85 -21.33
N SER A 635 -19.31 -26.54 -22.46
CA SER A 635 -19.30 -28.01 -22.54
C SER A 635 -17.92 -28.58 -22.88
N ARG A 636 -16.91 -27.72 -23.06
CA ARG A 636 -15.55 -28.05 -23.48
C ARG A 636 -14.51 -27.57 -22.48
N ALA A 637 -14.80 -27.76 -21.19
CA ALA A 637 -13.91 -27.32 -20.10
C ALA A 637 -12.46 -27.80 -20.32
N GLY A 638 -11.50 -26.91 -20.08
CA GLY A 638 -10.08 -27.12 -20.38
C GLY A 638 -9.64 -26.65 -21.77
N GLN A 639 -10.56 -26.18 -22.64
CA GLN A 639 -10.24 -25.46 -23.87
C GLN A 639 -10.38 -23.95 -23.65
N LEU A 640 -9.43 -23.15 -24.16
CA LEU A 640 -9.49 -21.70 -24.02
C LEU A 640 -10.39 -21.10 -25.11
N THR A 641 -11.68 -20.97 -24.80
CA THR A 641 -12.74 -20.50 -25.71
C THR A 641 -13.45 -19.28 -25.15
N ASN A 642 -14.09 -18.50 -26.01
CA ASN A 642 -14.96 -17.41 -25.57
C ASN A 642 -16.36 -17.88 -25.11
N ASP A 643 -16.54 -19.19 -24.87
CA ASP A 643 -17.82 -19.82 -24.51
C ASP A 643 -18.44 -19.17 -23.26
N TYR A 644 -17.64 -18.71 -22.30
CA TYR A 644 -18.11 -18.00 -21.10
C TYR A 644 -19.03 -16.82 -21.48
N PHE A 645 -18.58 -15.97 -22.40
CA PHE A 645 -19.33 -14.79 -22.80
C PHE A 645 -20.51 -15.16 -23.71
N VAL A 646 -20.29 -16.06 -24.67
CA VAL A 646 -21.34 -16.53 -25.59
C VAL A 646 -22.53 -17.11 -24.81
N ASN A 647 -22.27 -18.02 -23.88
CA ASN A 647 -23.31 -18.70 -23.12
C ASN A 647 -23.89 -17.84 -21.99
N GLY A 648 -23.11 -16.93 -21.40
CA GLY A 648 -23.61 -15.98 -20.40
C GLY A 648 -24.60 -14.97 -20.98
N LEU A 649 -24.39 -14.57 -22.25
CA LEU A 649 -25.25 -13.62 -22.97
C LEU A 649 -26.37 -14.29 -23.79
N ASP A 650 -26.48 -15.62 -23.78
CA ASP A 650 -27.49 -16.37 -24.52
C ASP A 650 -28.91 -16.04 -24.00
N ASN A 651 -29.70 -15.40 -24.86
CA ASN A 651 -31.08 -15.05 -24.56
C ASN A 651 -32.01 -16.26 -24.43
N SER A 652 -31.61 -17.48 -24.81
CA SER A 652 -32.36 -18.69 -24.51
C SER A 652 -32.28 -19.11 -23.03
N VAL A 653 -31.39 -18.48 -22.26
CA VAL A 653 -31.24 -18.66 -20.81
C VAL A 653 -32.01 -17.57 -20.04
N THR A 654 -32.64 -17.95 -18.94
CA THR A 654 -33.18 -17.03 -17.91
C THR A 654 -32.49 -17.29 -16.59
N TRP A 655 -32.05 -16.21 -15.96
CA TRP A 655 -31.32 -16.26 -14.70
C TRP A 655 -32.24 -15.96 -13.52
N SER A 656 -32.10 -16.72 -12.44
CA SER A 656 -32.77 -16.48 -11.17
C SER A 656 -31.84 -16.81 -10.01
N ALA A 657 -31.87 -15.98 -8.96
CA ALA A 657 -31.17 -16.28 -7.72
C ALA A 657 -31.73 -17.56 -7.08
N THR A 658 -30.87 -18.37 -6.48
CA THR A 658 -31.29 -19.59 -5.76
C THR A 658 -31.61 -19.32 -4.28
N GLY A 659 -31.30 -18.12 -3.79
CA GLY A 659 -31.56 -17.67 -2.43
C GLY A 659 -31.86 -16.17 -2.38
N THR A 660 -32.37 -15.69 -1.23
CA THR A 660 -32.71 -14.27 -1.02
C THR A 660 -31.49 -13.37 -0.79
N ASP A 661 -30.33 -13.98 -0.52
CA ASP A 661 -29.04 -13.30 -0.37
C ASP A 661 -28.35 -13.03 -1.72
N GLU A 662 -28.92 -13.56 -2.81
CA GLU A 662 -28.45 -13.43 -4.19
C GLU A 662 -26.96 -13.73 -4.36
N GLN A 663 -26.44 -14.73 -3.64
CA GLN A 663 -25.03 -15.14 -3.77
C GLN A 663 -24.80 -16.15 -4.90
N SER A 664 -25.83 -16.91 -5.24
CA SER A 664 -25.82 -17.96 -6.25
C SER A 664 -27.05 -17.90 -7.15
N PHE A 665 -26.85 -18.26 -8.42
CA PHE A 665 -27.85 -18.14 -9.47
C PHE A 665 -27.89 -19.38 -10.33
N GLU A 666 -29.06 -19.67 -10.89
CA GLU A 666 -29.27 -20.69 -11.91
C GLU A 666 -29.68 -20.04 -13.23
N GLY A 667 -29.01 -20.45 -14.30
CA GLY A 667 -29.39 -20.16 -15.68
C GLY A 667 -30.20 -21.33 -16.22
N ARG A 668 -31.49 -21.11 -16.47
CA ARG A 668 -32.42 -22.12 -16.98
C ARG A 668 -32.77 -21.86 -18.44
N ASP A 669 -32.87 -22.94 -19.20
CA ASP A 669 -33.40 -22.91 -20.55
C ASP A 669 -34.85 -22.39 -20.55
N ARG A 670 -35.15 -21.37 -21.36
CA ARG A 670 -36.47 -20.73 -21.41
C ARG A 670 -37.60 -21.65 -21.88
N ALA A 671 -37.31 -22.60 -22.75
CA ALA A 671 -38.33 -23.47 -23.36
C ALA A 671 -38.68 -24.66 -22.46
N THR A 672 -37.70 -25.19 -21.73
CA THR A 672 -37.79 -26.44 -20.97
C THR A 672 -37.74 -26.24 -19.46
N GLY A 673 -37.24 -25.09 -18.98
CA GLY A 673 -37.01 -24.81 -17.57
C GLY A 673 -35.84 -25.57 -16.93
N GLN A 674 -35.10 -26.36 -17.71
CA GLN A 674 -33.97 -27.14 -17.19
C GLN A 674 -32.77 -26.24 -16.87
N VAL A 675 -32.09 -26.51 -15.75
CA VAL A 675 -30.85 -25.82 -15.39
C VAL A 675 -29.78 -26.16 -16.43
N ARG A 676 -29.24 -25.13 -17.08
CA ARG A 676 -28.07 -25.25 -17.96
C ARG A 676 -26.80 -24.89 -17.21
N TRP A 677 -26.85 -23.81 -16.43
CA TRP A 677 -25.66 -23.20 -15.81
C TRP A 677 -25.93 -22.79 -14.37
N THR A 678 -24.87 -22.71 -13.58
CA THR A 678 -24.86 -22.05 -12.26
C THR A 678 -23.87 -20.91 -12.27
N ALA A 679 -24.14 -19.84 -11.52
CA ALA A 679 -23.33 -18.63 -11.54
C ALA A 679 -23.17 -18.04 -10.13
N SER A 680 -22.04 -17.37 -9.89
CA SER A 680 -21.85 -16.49 -8.74
C SER A 680 -22.29 -15.05 -9.08
N ARG A 681 -22.23 -14.15 -8.10
CA ARG A 681 -22.39 -12.70 -8.35
C ARG A 681 -21.36 -12.14 -9.32
N VAL A 682 -20.12 -12.63 -9.26
CA VAL A 682 -19.06 -12.23 -10.20
C VAL A 682 -19.46 -12.56 -11.63
N ASP A 683 -20.01 -13.75 -11.85
CA ASP A 683 -20.43 -14.17 -13.19
C ASP A 683 -21.66 -13.37 -13.66
N MET A 684 -22.61 -13.11 -12.76
CA MET A 684 -23.77 -12.28 -13.05
C MET A 684 -23.40 -10.81 -13.33
N ALA A 685 -22.30 -10.30 -12.78
CA ALA A 685 -21.86 -8.93 -13.02
C ALA A 685 -21.52 -8.69 -14.51
N PHE A 686 -20.88 -9.65 -15.18
CA PHE A 686 -20.59 -9.57 -16.63
C PHE A 686 -21.83 -9.70 -17.51
N ILE A 687 -22.95 -10.21 -16.97
CA ILE A 687 -24.22 -10.35 -17.69
C ILE A 687 -25.11 -9.12 -17.50
N SER A 688 -24.98 -8.43 -16.34
CA SER A 688 -25.93 -7.40 -15.89
C SER A 688 -25.37 -5.98 -15.85
N ASN A 689 -24.13 -5.75 -15.40
CA ASN A 689 -23.57 -4.41 -15.29
C ASN A 689 -23.28 -3.84 -16.68
N SER A 690 -23.74 -2.62 -16.97
CA SER A 690 -23.68 -2.06 -18.32
C SER A 690 -22.26 -1.95 -18.90
N GLN A 691 -21.25 -1.66 -18.08
CA GLN A 691 -19.86 -1.54 -18.54
C GLN A 691 -19.21 -2.91 -18.73
N LEU A 692 -19.33 -3.80 -17.73
CA LEU A 692 -18.80 -5.16 -17.83
C LEU A 692 -19.47 -5.97 -18.94
N ARG A 693 -20.78 -5.78 -19.11
CA ARG A 693 -21.55 -6.36 -20.21
C ARG A 693 -21.08 -5.85 -21.57
N GLY A 694 -20.76 -4.56 -21.71
CA GLY A 694 -20.18 -4.03 -22.95
C GLY A 694 -18.87 -4.72 -23.33
N LEU A 695 -18.03 -5.06 -22.34
CA LEU A 695 -16.82 -5.86 -22.57
C LEU A 695 -17.15 -7.33 -22.92
N ALA A 696 -18.13 -7.92 -22.23
CA ALA A 696 -18.60 -9.27 -22.50
C ALA A 696 -19.16 -9.42 -23.93
N GLU A 697 -19.87 -8.41 -24.45
CA GLU A 697 -20.42 -8.41 -25.80
C GLU A 697 -19.32 -8.41 -26.88
N VAL A 698 -18.21 -7.71 -26.65
CA VAL A 698 -17.04 -7.77 -27.53
C VAL A 698 -16.49 -9.20 -27.59
N TYR A 699 -16.24 -9.82 -26.43
CA TYR A 699 -15.66 -11.17 -26.40
C TYR A 699 -16.66 -12.29 -26.72
N GLY A 700 -17.96 -12.05 -26.57
CA GLY A 700 -19.04 -12.98 -26.93
C GLY A 700 -19.46 -12.93 -28.40
N SER A 701 -18.82 -12.10 -29.22
CA SER A 701 -19.09 -12.00 -30.67
C SER A 701 -18.52 -13.20 -31.44
N ASP A 702 -19.16 -13.56 -32.56
CA ASP A 702 -18.78 -14.74 -33.37
C ASP A 702 -17.36 -14.68 -33.95
N ASP A 703 -16.81 -13.47 -34.14
CA ASP A 703 -15.46 -13.22 -34.65
C ASP A 703 -14.40 -13.06 -33.53
N ALA A 704 -14.79 -13.19 -32.26
CA ALA A 704 -13.93 -12.83 -31.14
C ALA A 704 -13.02 -13.96 -30.63
N GLN A 705 -13.20 -15.23 -31.05
CA GLN A 705 -12.46 -16.37 -30.49
C GLN A 705 -10.93 -16.18 -30.53
N GLU A 706 -10.36 -15.77 -31.66
CA GLU A 706 -8.91 -15.56 -31.77
C GLU A 706 -8.46 -14.31 -30.97
N ALA A 707 -9.23 -13.23 -31.02
CA ALA A 707 -8.95 -12.00 -30.29
C ALA A 707 -8.99 -12.22 -28.76
N PHE A 708 -9.97 -12.97 -28.26
CA PHE A 708 -10.11 -13.38 -26.87
C PHE A 708 -8.90 -14.20 -26.41
N VAL A 709 -8.50 -15.23 -27.17
CA VAL A 709 -7.35 -16.07 -26.83
C VAL A 709 -6.06 -15.23 -26.73
N LYS A 710 -5.84 -14.32 -27.68
CA LYS A 710 -4.68 -13.41 -27.67
C LYS A 710 -4.71 -12.45 -26.49
N ALA A 711 -5.87 -11.87 -26.20
CA ALA A 711 -6.04 -10.96 -25.07
C ALA A 711 -5.86 -11.68 -23.72
N PHE A 712 -6.39 -12.89 -23.58
CA PHE A 712 -6.17 -13.74 -22.39
C PHE A 712 -4.68 -14.06 -22.22
N ALA A 713 -3.99 -14.47 -23.29
CA ALA A 713 -2.55 -14.77 -23.23
C ALA A 713 -1.70 -13.56 -22.82
N ALA A 714 -2.03 -12.36 -23.31
CA ALA A 714 -1.36 -11.13 -22.92
C ALA A 714 -1.63 -10.78 -21.44
N ALA A 715 -2.88 -10.86 -20.99
CA ALA A 715 -3.24 -10.61 -19.60
C ALA A 715 -2.64 -11.65 -18.63
N TRP A 716 -2.60 -12.92 -19.04
CA TRP A 716 -1.92 -13.99 -18.31
C TRP A 716 -0.43 -13.69 -18.15
N THR A 717 0.25 -13.37 -19.25
CA THR A 717 1.68 -13.01 -19.25
C THR A 717 1.94 -11.85 -18.29
N LYS A 718 1.12 -10.78 -18.37
CA LYS A 718 1.19 -9.64 -17.46
C LYS A 718 1.14 -10.08 -16.00
N VAL A 719 0.12 -10.86 -15.59
CA VAL A 719 -0.03 -11.30 -14.19
C VAL A 719 1.15 -12.15 -13.74
N MET A 720 1.64 -13.05 -14.60
CA MET A 720 2.79 -13.90 -14.28
C MET A 720 4.10 -13.12 -14.11
N GLU A 721 4.20 -11.90 -14.63
CA GLU A 721 5.40 -11.06 -14.62
C GLU A 721 5.32 -9.83 -13.70
N LEU A 722 4.23 -9.66 -12.92
CA LEU A 722 4.03 -8.49 -12.05
C LEU A 722 5.14 -8.28 -11.00
N ASP A 723 5.81 -9.35 -10.58
CA ASP A 723 6.88 -9.34 -9.57
C ASP A 723 8.30 -9.44 -10.15
N ARG A 724 8.43 -9.39 -11.49
CA ARG A 724 9.70 -9.50 -12.21
C ARG A 724 10.45 -8.18 -12.29
N PHE A 725 10.72 -7.60 -11.13
CA PHE A 725 11.47 -6.35 -10.98
C PHE A 725 12.98 -6.48 -11.30
N ASP A 726 13.44 -7.71 -11.53
CA ASP A 726 14.79 -8.03 -12.00
C ASP A 726 14.98 -7.79 -13.51
N LEU A 727 13.90 -7.64 -14.27
CA LEU A 727 13.90 -7.47 -15.73
C LEU A 727 13.97 -6.01 -16.20
#